data_AF-A0A947L1N2-F1
#
_entry.id   AF-A0A947L1N2-F1
#
_cell.length_a   1.000
_cell.length_b   1.000
_cell.length_c   1.000
_cell.angle_alpha   90.00
_cell.angle_beta   90.00
_cell.angle_gamma   90.00
#
_symmetry.space_group_name_H-M   'P 1'
#
loop_
_entity.id
_entity.type
_entity.pdbx_description
1 polymer ?
#
loop_
_entity_poly.entity_id
_entity_poly.type
_entity_poly.pdbx_seq_one_letter_code
_entity_poly.pdbx_strand_id
1 'polypeptide(L)'
;MSFPAYPDYKDSGVAWLGDVPSHWTIGRIKDLFEIRKRIAGELGYDVLSITQSGIRVKDVESNDGQQAMDYSKYQLVYPGDFAMNHMDLLTGWIDIAAQNGVTSPDYRVFAARNPATINDRFYLSVFQMAYTARQFYPFGQGSSQLGRWRLPTDAFYAFPIPVPSVAEQSAIHSFLDRETAKIDALVAEQERLITLLREKRHAVISHAVTKGLNPGAPMKDSGIEWLGEIPAHWEVPPVGSLLMESPCYGVLVPDGDPEGVPMLRITDMQDGSARRDALVTISPALSAQYSRTIVSEGDLLLSVVGTIGESLIVDSQLAGVNLSRAVARLQPNGNASAQFMRWIFRSTILSHFVDMTCVGTAQKVLNMGALASMRVPLPSKQEQDEIVEHLGRAIDILENLIATAISTISLLQERRTVLISAAITGKIDVRALASQSNVVPIDSARPSILPPLRAVVGAYAIRELGPMGRMAVMKAGYLAEGHTGFSDLNGRYERFAAGPYDSSLIAAMERGAEEICSIVINEPQDEGKPVTYDIPKGCQPPPDALSALVGEDRAQRFLALLSLLKGIGRDGVEAAATLYAVWNDLLAAGKAADANAICNGVLNDWHPEKAKKFKRADLDHWLDWMRRNRLVPDGSAPRTDNQGSLFA
;
A
#
# COMPACT_ATOMS: atom_id res chain seq x y z
N MET A 1 -19.64 -8.30 -24.90
CA MET A 1 -20.62 -7.39 -25.54
C MET A 1 -19.88 -6.54 -26.56
N SER A 2 -20.37 -6.46 -27.80
CA SER A 2 -19.82 -5.54 -28.80
C SER A 2 -20.57 -4.21 -28.73
N PHE A 3 -19.86 -3.09 -28.73
CA PHE A 3 -20.45 -1.77 -28.86
C PHE A 3 -20.92 -1.55 -30.32
N PRO A 4 -21.94 -0.70 -30.55
CA PRO A 4 -22.42 -0.41 -31.90
C PRO A 4 -21.33 0.29 -32.72
N ALA A 5 -21.31 0.03 -34.03
CA ALA A 5 -20.47 0.73 -34.99
C ALA A 5 -21.19 1.95 -35.56
N TYR A 6 -20.45 2.86 -36.20
CA TYR A 6 -21.06 3.95 -36.97
C TYR A 6 -21.75 3.42 -38.24
N PRO A 7 -22.75 4.13 -38.78
CA PRO A 7 -23.45 3.69 -39.99
C PRO A 7 -22.54 3.54 -41.21
N ASP A 8 -21.58 4.46 -41.38
CA ASP A 8 -20.70 4.53 -42.54
C ASP A 8 -19.27 4.92 -42.12
N TYR A 9 -18.29 4.37 -42.84
CA TYR A 9 -16.86 4.60 -42.64
C TYR A 9 -16.17 5.04 -43.94
N LYS A 10 -15.04 5.74 -43.79
CA LYS A 10 -14.09 6.06 -44.86
C LYS A 10 -12.65 5.80 -44.41
N ASP A 11 -11.77 5.50 -45.35
CA ASP A 11 -10.33 5.46 -45.09
C ASP A 11 -9.86 6.87 -44.67
N SER A 12 -9.22 6.97 -43.51
CA SER A 12 -8.64 8.22 -43.01
C SER A 12 -7.38 8.65 -43.77
N GLY A 13 -6.74 7.73 -44.50
CA GLY A 13 -5.41 7.92 -45.07
C GLY A 13 -4.28 7.91 -44.03
N VAL A 14 -4.59 7.57 -42.77
CA VAL A 14 -3.67 7.57 -41.64
C VAL A 14 -3.66 6.19 -40.99
N ALA A 15 -2.54 5.49 -41.09
CA ALA A 15 -2.43 4.08 -40.71
C ALA A 15 -2.92 3.76 -39.28
N TRP A 16 -2.63 4.62 -38.31
CA TRP A 16 -3.01 4.39 -36.91
C TRP A 16 -4.51 4.61 -36.62
N LEU A 17 -5.17 5.43 -37.44
CA LEU A 17 -6.62 5.64 -37.38
C LEU A 17 -7.36 4.55 -38.18
N GLY A 18 -6.80 4.13 -39.32
CA GLY A 18 -7.47 3.24 -40.27
C GLY A 18 -8.77 3.85 -40.77
N ASP A 19 -9.83 3.05 -40.89
CA ASP A 19 -11.15 3.57 -41.26
C ASP A 19 -11.81 4.36 -40.12
N VAL A 20 -12.28 5.56 -40.41
CA VAL A 20 -12.98 6.45 -39.45
C VAL A 20 -14.40 6.72 -39.93
N PRO A 21 -15.33 7.15 -39.06
CA PRO A 21 -16.68 7.50 -39.47
C PRO A 21 -16.68 8.52 -40.62
N SER A 22 -17.54 8.33 -41.61
CA SER A 22 -17.51 9.12 -42.85
C SER A 22 -17.60 10.64 -42.63
N HIS A 23 -18.29 11.07 -41.58
CA HIS A 23 -18.44 12.48 -41.19
C HIS A 23 -17.25 13.07 -40.42
N TRP A 24 -16.31 12.25 -39.93
CA TRP A 24 -15.12 12.73 -39.24
C TRP A 24 -14.15 13.37 -40.22
N THR A 25 -13.46 14.42 -39.80
CA THR A 25 -12.39 15.04 -40.58
C THR A 25 -11.04 14.70 -39.95
N ILE A 26 -9.99 14.54 -40.77
CA ILE A 26 -8.63 14.40 -40.29
C ILE A 26 -7.94 15.75 -40.39
N GLY A 27 -7.59 16.32 -39.22
CA GLY A 27 -6.88 17.58 -39.11
C GLY A 27 -5.43 17.36 -38.70
N ARG A 28 -4.67 18.44 -38.53
CA ARG A 28 -3.32 18.40 -37.95
C ARG A 28 -3.32 19.13 -36.62
N ILE A 29 -2.38 18.78 -35.74
CA ILE A 29 -2.25 19.45 -34.43
C ILE A 29 -2.21 20.97 -34.57
N LYS A 30 -1.48 21.53 -35.56
CA LYS A 30 -1.39 22.98 -35.76
C LYS A 30 -2.71 23.69 -36.06
N ASP A 31 -3.69 22.96 -36.59
CA ASP A 31 -4.98 23.51 -36.98
C ASP A 31 -5.85 23.77 -35.73
N LEU A 32 -5.62 23.04 -34.63
CA LEU A 32 -6.40 23.13 -33.38
C LEU A 32 -5.59 23.66 -32.18
N PHE A 33 -4.28 23.47 -32.15
CA PHE A 33 -3.42 23.76 -31.01
C PHE A 33 -2.26 24.69 -31.39
N GLU A 34 -1.74 25.40 -30.38
CA GLU A 34 -0.54 26.21 -30.51
C GLU A 34 0.39 26.10 -29.30
N ILE A 35 1.69 26.04 -29.59
CA ILE A 35 2.75 26.02 -28.57
C ILE A 35 2.82 27.39 -27.90
N ARG A 36 2.83 27.38 -26.57
CA ARG A 36 2.92 28.56 -25.69
C ARG A 36 4.27 28.54 -24.98
N LYS A 37 5.22 29.34 -25.44
CA LYS A 37 6.51 29.51 -24.75
C LYS A 37 6.50 30.79 -23.93
N ARG A 38 6.45 30.65 -22.60
CA ARG A 38 6.36 31.76 -21.63
C ARG A 38 7.42 31.53 -20.56
N ILE A 39 8.55 32.24 -20.60
CA ILE A 39 9.60 32.08 -19.58
C ILE A 39 9.19 32.85 -18.31
N ALA A 40 9.34 32.23 -17.14
CA ALA A 40 8.94 32.82 -15.86
C ALA A 40 9.72 34.11 -15.56
N GLY A 41 11.05 34.09 -15.75
CA GLY A 41 11.93 35.24 -15.52
C GLY A 41 12.23 35.52 -14.05
N GLU A 42 11.55 34.85 -13.11
CA GLU A 42 11.72 34.97 -11.66
C GLU A 42 11.49 33.61 -10.96
N LEU A 43 11.90 33.52 -9.70
CA LEU A 43 11.70 32.35 -8.84
C LEU A 43 10.38 32.50 -8.04
N GLY A 44 9.95 31.42 -7.36
CA GLY A 44 8.77 31.43 -6.48
C GLY A 44 7.56 30.67 -7.02
N TYR A 45 7.72 29.91 -8.10
CA TYR A 45 6.69 29.03 -8.66
C TYR A 45 6.97 27.56 -8.33
N ASP A 46 5.90 26.78 -8.17
CA ASP A 46 6.00 25.32 -8.07
C ASP A 46 6.65 24.73 -9.33
N VAL A 47 7.64 23.87 -9.14
CA VAL A 47 8.30 23.19 -10.26
C VAL A 47 7.51 21.94 -10.63
N LEU A 48 6.92 21.92 -11.81
CA LEU A 48 6.12 20.83 -12.33
C LEU A 48 6.98 19.86 -13.14
N SER A 49 6.90 18.57 -12.80
CA SER A 49 7.52 17.46 -13.53
C SER A 49 6.46 16.65 -14.27
N ILE A 50 6.76 16.24 -15.50
CA ILE A 50 5.88 15.40 -16.31
C ILE A 50 6.29 13.94 -16.09
N THR A 51 5.44 13.18 -15.39
CA THR A 51 5.65 11.75 -15.14
C THR A 51 4.68 10.93 -15.99
N GLN A 52 4.94 9.62 -16.14
CA GLN A 52 4.00 8.70 -16.80
C GLN A 52 2.67 8.52 -16.03
N SER A 53 2.61 9.02 -14.79
CA SER A 53 1.40 9.07 -13.97
C SER A 53 0.77 10.47 -13.92
N GLY A 54 1.19 11.36 -14.83
CA GLY A 54 0.71 12.73 -14.93
C GLY A 54 1.69 13.78 -14.43
N ILE A 55 1.24 15.05 -14.43
CA ILE A 55 2.03 16.19 -13.97
C ILE A 55 1.99 16.26 -12.45
N ARG A 56 3.17 16.36 -11.82
CA ARG A 56 3.31 16.45 -10.35
C ARG A 56 4.21 17.61 -9.96
N VAL A 57 3.94 18.23 -8.81
CA VAL A 57 4.88 19.15 -8.17
C VAL A 57 6.10 18.34 -7.74
N LYS A 58 7.28 18.80 -8.17
CA LYS A 58 8.56 18.20 -7.82
C LYS A 58 9.00 18.75 -6.47
N ASP A 59 9.35 17.85 -5.57
CA ASP A 59 10.06 18.21 -4.35
C ASP A 59 11.49 18.64 -4.71
N VAL A 60 11.72 19.94 -4.72
CA VAL A 60 13.03 20.55 -5.02
C VAL A 60 13.94 20.64 -3.79
N GLU A 61 13.44 20.30 -2.61
CA GLU A 61 14.22 20.27 -1.35
C GLU A 61 14.83 18.88 -1.11
N SER A 62 14.17 17.84 -1.59
CA SER A 62 14.77 16.51 -1.67
C SER A 62 15.97 16.54 -2.64
N ASN A 63 17.15 16.13 -2.18
CA ASN A 63 18.35 15.97 -3.01
C ASN A 63 18.23 14.80 -4.02
N ASP A 64 17.01 14.41 -4.36
CA ASP A 64 16.69 13.29 -5.23
C ASP A 64 16.43 13.76 -6.67
N GLY A 65 17.05 13.06 -7.63
CA GLY A 65 16.98 13.37 -9.06
C GLY A 65 17.77 14.61 -9.52
N GLN A 66 17.64 14.95 -10.82
CA GLN A 66 18.37 16.07 -11.43
C GLN A 66 17.73 17.41 -11.05
N GLN A 67 18.43 18.25 -10.30
CA GLN A 67 18.01 19.61 -9.99
C GLN A 67 18.58 20.62 -11.00
N ALA A 68 17.82 21.65 -11.36
CA ALA A 68 18.33 22.74 -12.17
C ALA A 68 19.01 23.79 -11.29
N MET A 69 20.07 24.42 -11.80
CA MET A 69 20.76 25.50 -11.09
C MET A 69 19.91 26.77 -10.97
N ASP A 70 18.90 26.94 -11.82
CA ASP A 70 18.09 28.16 -11.89
C ASP A 70 16.71 27.87 -12.51
N TYR A 71 15.67 27.91 -11.67
CA TYR A 71 14.29 27.68 -12.10
C TYR A 71 13.62 28.93 -12.70
N SER A 72 14.23 30.12 -12.64
CA SER A 72 13.65 31.32 -13.26
C SER A 72 13.60 31.23 -14.79
N LYS A 73 14.44 30.37 -15.37
CA LYS A 73 14.51 30.08 -16.81
C LYS A 73 13.48 29.05 -17.27
N TYR A 74 12.71 28.48 -16.34
CA TYR A 74 11.65 27.54 -16.67
C TYR A 74 10.46 28.28 -17.29
N GLN A 75 9.63 27.54 -18.01
CA GLN A 75 8.45 28.10 -18.67
C GLN A 75 7.19 27.92 -17.83
N LEU A 76 6.34 28.94 -17.80
CA LEU A 76 5.06 28.98 -17.11
C LEU A 76 4.06 28.00 -17.75
N VAL A 77 3.38 27.28 -16.89
CA VAL A 77 2.28 26.36 -17.20
C VAL A 77 1.08 26.77 -16.34
N TYR A 78 -0.09 26.89 -16.97
CA TYR A 78 -1.35 27.24 -16.31
C TYR A 78 -2.34 26.08 -16.39
N PRO A 79 -3.36 26.03 -15.50
CA PRO A 79 -4.45 25.08 -15.59
C PRO A 79 -5.06 25.03 -16.99
N GLY A 80 -5.20 23.82 -17.54
CA GLY A 80 -5.71 23.60 -18.91
C GLY A 80 -4.64 23.59 -20.00
N ASP A 81 -3.41 24.01 -19.72
CA ASP A 81 -2.31 23.81 -20.67
C ASP A 81 -1.90 22.33 -20.73
N PHE A 82 -1.63 21.86 -21.94
CA PHE A 82 -0.97 20.58 -22.14
C PHE A 82 0.53 20.75 -21.95
N ALA A 83 1.15 19.88 -21.15
CA ALA A 83 2.59 19.79 -21.02
C ALA A 83 3.06 18.41 -21.48
N MET A 84 4.05 18.39 -22.38
CA MET A 84 4.53 17.20 -23.06
C MET A 84 6.05 17.07 -22.97
N ASN A 85 6.53 15.91 -22.54
CA ASN A 85 7.93 15.54 -22.66
C ASN A 85 8.23 15.07 -24.09
N HIS A 86 8.46 16.03 -24.98
CA HIS A 86 8.74 15.75 -26.39
C HIS A 86 10.19 15.32 -26.65
N MET A 87 11.02 15.18 -25.61
CA MET A 87 12.46 14.97 -25.72
C MET A 87 12.82 13.49 -25.76
N ASP A 88 11.96 12.68 -25.16
CA ASP A 88 12.05 11.23 -25.16
C ASP A 88 10.68 10.63 -25.48
N LEU A 89 10.49 10.20 -26.72
CA LEU A 89 9.28 9.50 -27.12
C LEU A 89 9.23 8.03 -26.66
N LEU A 90 10.28 7.51 -26.01
CA LEU A 90 10.27 6.15 -25.46
C LEU A 90 9.66 6.12 -24.05
N THR A 91 10.09 7.04 -23.18
CA THR A 91 9.64 7.10 -21.77
C THR A 91 8.85 8.36 -21.42
N GLY A 92 8.74 9.32 -22.33
CA GLY A 92 8.01 10.56 -22.13
C GLY A 92 6.50 10.38 -21.99
N TRP A 93 5.85 11.47 -21.63
CA TRP A 93 4.42 11.51 -21.35
C TRP A 93 3.82 12.88 -21.70
N ILE A 94 2.50 12.94 -21.67
CA ILE A 94 1.70 14.14 -21.86
C ILE A 94 0.53 14.17 -20.89
N ASP A 95 0.31 15.33 -20.28
CA ASP A 95 -0.87 15.57 -19.45
C ASP A 95 -1.33 17.03 -19.52
N ILE A 96 -2.49 17.31 -18.94
CA ILE A 96 -3.03 18.65 -18.74
C ILE A 96 -2.67 19.12 -17.34
N ALA A 97 -2.13 20.33 -17.22
CA ALA A 97 -1.83 20.92 -15.92
C ALA A 97 -3.13 21.22 -15.15
N ALA A 98 -3.16 20.84 -13.87
CA ALA A 98 -4.27 21.14 -12.96
C ALA A 98 -4.04 22.43 -12.14
N GLN A 99 -2.77 22.87 -12.03
CA GLN A 99 -2.36 24.02 -11.24
C GLN A 99 -1.34 24.88 -11.99
N ASN A 100 -1.13 26.10 -11.49
CA ASN A 100 -0.07 26.98 -11.96
C ASN A 100 1.30 26.42 -11.54
N GLY A 101 2.31 26.64 -12.36
CA GLY A 101 3.69 26.34 -12.00
C GLY A 101 4.64 26.59 -13.16
N VAL A 102 5.86 26.08 -13.03
CA VAL A 102 6.89 26.18 -14.05
C VAL A 102 7.42 24.80 -14.42
N THR A 103 7.71 24.57 -15.69
CA THR A 103 8.32 23.31 -16.14
C THR A 103 9.52 23.57 -17.03
N SER A 104 10.34 22.54 -17.26
CA SER A 104 11.57 22.67 -18.05
C SER A 104 11.29 23.34 -19.40
N PRO A 105 12.13 24.30 -19.85
CA PRO A 105 11.96 24.96 -21.15
C PRO A 105 12.13 23.99 -22.35
N ASP A 106 12.67 22.79 -22.09
CA ASP A 106 12.78 21.68 -23.02
C ASP A 106 11.49 20.86 -23.14
N TYR A 107 10.51 21.02 -22.24
CA TYR A 107 9.19 20.46 -22.47
C TYR A 107 8.38 21.32 -23.42
N ARG A 108 7.36 20.73 -24.03
CA ARG A 108 6.46 21.44 -24.91
C ARG A 108 5.19 21.76 -24.14
N VAL A 109 4.91 23.05 -23.98
CA VAL A 109 3.65 23.55 -23.44
C VAL A 109 2.80 24.08 -24.58
N PHE A 110 1.55 23.66 -24.67
CA PHE A 110 0.64 24.06 -25.74
C PHE A 110 -0.81 24.07 -25.28
N ALA A 111 -1.65 24.80 -25.99
CA ALA A 111 -3.06 24.95 -25.66
C ALA A 111 -3.91 25.00 -26.92
N ALA A 112 -5.22 24.85 -26.76
CA ALA A 112 -6.19 25.07 -27.83
C ALA A 112 -6.04 26.48 -28.41
N ARG A 113 -6.10 26.62 -29.74
CA ARG A 113 -6.26 27.92 -30.39
C ARG A 113 -7.63 28.53 -30.09
N ASN A 114 -8.66 27.67 -30.07
CA ASN A 114 -10.02 28.04 -29.72
C ASN A 114 -10.62 26.96 -28.80
N PRO A 115 -10.68 27.21 -27.47
CA PRO A 115 -11.25 26.27 -26.51
C PRO A 115 -12.70 25.87 -26.81
N ALA A 116 -13.49 26.72 -27.49
CA ALA A 116 -14.89 26.40 -27.82
C ALA A 116 -15.04 25.33 -28.91
N THR A 117 -13.95 24.99 -29.62
CA THR A 117 -13.96 24.02 -30.72
C THR A 117 -13.39 22.65 -30.37
N ILE A 118 -12.98 22.45 -29.11
CA ILE A 118 -12.39 21.19 -28.67
C ILE A 118 -12.89 20.77 -27.28
N ASN A 119 -12.81 19.48 -26.99
CA ASN A 119 -12.83 18.93 -25.64
C ASN A 119 -11.40 18.51 -25.27
N ASP A 120 -10.78 19.17 -24.29
CA ASP A 120 -9.37 18.95 -23.94
C ASP A 120 -9.08 17.50 -23.56
N ARG A 121 -9.99 16.85 -22.83
CA ARG A 121 -9.78 15.48 -22.37
C ARG A 121 -9.92 14.43 -23.47
N PHE A 122 -10.76 14.69 -24.48
CA PHE A 122 -10.78 13.88 -25.70
C PHE A 122 -9.39 13.91 -26.37
N TYR A 123 -8.82 15.10 -26.57
CA TYR A 123 -7.50 15.23 -27.19
C TYR A 123 -6.36 14.76 -26.30
N LEU A 124 -6.48 14.87 -24.98
CA LEU A 124 -5.56 14.24 -24.05
C LEU A 124 -5.50 12.73 -24.27
N SER A 125 -6.65 12.08 -24.40
CA SER A 125 -6.74 10.63 -24.69
C SER A 125 -6.08 10.28 -26.03
N VAL A 126 -6.28 11.12 -27.06
CA VAL A 126 -5.61 10.98 -28.36
C VAL A 126 -4.09 11.07 -28.22
N PHE A 127 -3.58 12.07 -27.52
CA PHE A 127 -2.14 12.27 -27.38
C PHE A 127 -1.47 11.22 -26.48
N GLN A 128 -2.12 10.79 -25.40
CA GLN A 128 -1.63 9.72 -24.54
C GLN A 128 -1.62 8.37 -25.28
N MET A 129 -2.64 8.08 -26.11
CA MET A 129 -2.62 6.91 -26.98
C MET A 129 -1.48 7.03 -28.01
N ALA A 130 -1.25 8.21 -28.60
CA ALA A 130 -0.14 8.40 -29.53
C ALA A 130 1.25 8.20 -28.89
N TYR A 131 1.41 8.46 -27.58
CA TYR A 131 2.60 8.06 -26.81
C TYR A 131 2.67 6.56 -26.56
N THR A 132 1.65 6.01 -25.90
CA THR A 132 1.64 4.61 -25.42
C THR A 132 1.68 3.60 -26.56
N ALA A 133 0.93 3.85 -27.63
CA ALA A 133 0.95 3.04 -28.85
C ALA A 133 2.08 3.44 -29.81
N ARG A 134 3.00 4.32 -29.39
CA ARG A 134 4.19 4.78 -30.15
C ARG A 134 3.87 5.37 -31.51
N GLN A 135 2.72 6.03 -31.68
CA GLN A 135 2.37 6.70 -32.94
C GLN A 135 3.20 7.94 -33.20
N PHE A 136 3.70 8.63 -32.17
CA PHE A 136 4.68 9.70 -32.34
C PHE A 136 6.08 9.19 -32.70
N TYR A 137 6.40 7.95 -32.35
CA TYR A 137 7.76 7.41 -32.42
C TYR A 137 8.38 7.44 -33.84
N PRO A 138 7.66 7.13 -34.93
CA PRO A 138 8.20 7.24 -36.30
C PRO A 138 8.58 8.67 -36.71
N PHE A 139 8.04 9.69 -36.03
CA PHE A 139 8.29 11.10 -36.30
C PHE A 139 9.44 11.67 -35.45
N GLY A 140 10.03 10.84 -34.58
CA GLY A 140 11.14 11.24 -33.74
C GLY A 140 12.46 11.41 -34.49
N GLN A 141 13.35 12.24 -33.94
CA GLN A 141 14.71 12.46 -34.41
C GLN A 141 15.68 12.44 -33.22
N GLY A 142 16.90 11.93 -33.43
CA GLY A 142 17.95 11.90 -32.41
C GLY A 142 18.52 10.51 -32.18
N SER A 143 18.77 10.14 -30.91
CA SER A 143 19.28 8.81 -30.54
C SER A 143 18.26 8.11 -29.64
N SER A 144 17.60 7.07 -30.18
CA SER A 144 16.54 6.35 -29.49
C SER A 144 17.00 5.49 -28.33
N GLN A 145 18.24 4.97 -28.39
CA GLN A 145 18.80 4.10 -27.36
C GLN A 145 19.22 4.84 -26.08
N LEU A 146 19.30 6.18 -26.11
CA LEU A 146 19.79 7.02 -25.01
C LEU A 146 18.73 7.95 -24.42
N GLY A 147 17.43 7.68 -24.64
CA GLY A 147 16.34 8.52 -24.13
C GLY A 147 16.34 9.93 -24.73
N ARG A 148 16.84 10.08 -25.97
CA ARG A 148 16.93 11.36 -26.70
C ARG A 148 16.28 11.23 -28.07
N TRP A 149 15.11 10.60 -28.11
CA TRP A 149 14.27 10.48 -29.30
C TRP A 149 13.23 11.61 -29.30
N ARG A 150 13.59 12.75 -29.87
CA ARG A 150 12.82 13.98 -29.76
C ARG A 150 11.75 14.07 -30.84
N LEU A 151 10.56 14.58 -30.54
CA LEU A 151 9.56 14.94 -31.54
C LEU A 151 9.74 16.40 -31.99
N PRO A 152 10.27 16.68 -33.19
CA PRO A 152 10.46 18.04 -33.67
C PRO A 152 9.15 18.82 -33.77
N THR A 153 9.21 20.14 -33.68
CA THR A 153 8.02 21.02 -33.70
C THR A 153 7.21 20.86 -34.98
N ASP A 154 7.86 20.84 -36.15
CA ASP A 154 7.16 20.70 -37.42
C ASP A 154 6.45 19.35 -37.54
N ALA A 155 7.10 18.28 -37.06
CA ALA A 155 6.52 16.95 -37.04
C ALA A 155 5.34 16.85 -36.07
N PHE A 156 5.44 17.44 -34.88
CA PHE A 156 4.33 17.58 -33.94
C PHE A 156 3.16 18.32 -34.59
N TYR A 157 3.41 19.49 -35.18
CA TYR A 157 2.36 20.28 -35.80
C TYR A 157 1.71 19.63 -37.02
N ALA A 158 2.46 18.81 -37.76
CA ALA A 158 1.95 18.07 -38.91
C ALA A 158 1.26 16.75 -38.55
N PHE A 159 1.37 16.28 -37.29
CA PHE A 159 0.81 15.00 -36.87
C PHE A 159 -0.71 14.97 -37.09
N PRO A 160 -1.24 13.95 -37.80
CA PRO A 160 -2.65 13.87 -38.11
C PRO A 160 -3.47 13.41 -36.91
N ILE A 161 -4.62 14.06 -36.68
CA ILE A 161 -5.54 13.78 -35.57
C ILE A 161 -6.99 13.74 -36.03
N PRO A 162 -7.85 12.93 -35.40
CA PRO A 162 -9.28 12.94 -35.69
C PRO A 162 -9.93 14.23 -35.18
N VAL A 163 -10.89 14.75 -35.95
CA VAL A 163 -11.65 15.97 -35.63
C VAL A 163 -13.15 15.68 -35.79
N PRO A 164 -13.77 14.95 -34.85
CA PRO A 164 -15.22 14.87 -34.75
C PRO A 164 -15.82 16.17 -34.22
N SER A 165 -17.15 16.30 -34.26
CA SER A 165 -17.84 17.46 -33.69
C SER A 165 -17.61 17.58 -32.18
N VAL A 166 -17.61 18.79 -31.61
CA VAL A 166 -17.41 19.01 -30.16
C VAL A 166 -18.43 18.25 -29.31
N ALA A 167 -19.67 18.13 -29.79
CA ALA A 167 -20.70 17.34 -29.15
C ALA A 167 -20.32 15.84 -29.08
N GLU A 168 -19.74 15.31 -30.16
CA GLU A 168 -19.29 13.93 -30.24
C GLU A 168 -18.00 13.69 -29.45
N GLN A 169 -17.06 14.65 -29.44
CA GLN A 169 -15.87 14.61 -28.58
C GLN A 169 -16.28 14.52 -27.10
N SER A 170 -17.25 15.34 -26.68
CA SER A 170 -17.80 15.31 -25.32
C SER A 170 -18.55 14.01 -25.03
N ALA A 171 -19.34 13.48 -25.98
CA ALA A 171 -20.03 12.20 -25.83
C ALA A 171 -19.04 11.02 -25.66
N ILE A 172 -17.97 10.99 -26.46
CA ILE A 172 -16.89 10.00 -26.35
C ILE A 172 -16.23 10.09 -24.98
N HIS A 173 -15.88 11.30 -24.56
CA HIS A 173 -15.20 11.50 -23.29
C HIS A 173 -16.08 11.10 -22.10
N SER A 174 -17.35 11.51 -22.05
CA SER A 174 -18.29 11.10 -20.99
C SER A 174 -18.51 9.59 -20.95
N PHE A 175 -18.54 8.93 -22.12
CA PHE A 175 -18.59 7.48 -22.20
C PHE A 175 -17.32 6.83 -21.61
N LEU A 176 -16.14 7.34 -22.01
CA LEU A 176 -14.86 6.82 -21.54
C LEU A 176 -14.71 7.00 -20.03
N ASP A 177 -14.95 8.19 -19.49
CA ASP A 177 -14.92 8.45 -18.04
C ASP A 177 -15.72 7.40 -17.25
N ARG A 178 -16.95 7.12 -17.70
CA ARG A 178 -17.84 6.15 -17.05
C ARG A 178 -17.29 4.73 -17.14
N GLU A 179 -16.89 4.28 -18.32
CA GLU A 179 -16.46 2.90 -18.51
C GLU A 179 -15.06 2.62 -17.96
N THR A 180 -14.13 3.57 -18.05
CA THR A 180 -12.80 3.43 -17.43
C THR A 180 -12.90 3.49 -15.92
N ALA A 181 -13.76 4.33 -15.33
CA ALA A 181 -13.99 4.34 -13.88
C ALA A 181 -14.52 2.99 -13.37
N LYS A 182 -15.44 2.33 -14.10
CA LYS A 182 -15.90 0.98 -13.76
C LYS A 182 -14.75 -0.03 -13.79
N ILE A 183 -13.89 0.04 -14.80
CA ILE A 183 -12.73 -0.85 -14.92
C ILE A 183 -11.74 -0.60 -13.78
N ASP A 184 -11.42 0.66 -13.49
CA ASP A 184 -10.49 1.05 -12.44
C ASP A 184 -11.01 0.62 -11.06
N ALA A 185 -12.33 0.71 -10.82
CA ALA A 185 -12.97 0.18 -9.60
C ALA A 185 -12.86 -1.35 -9.48
N LEU A 186 -13.06 -2.08 -10.60
CA LEU A 186 -12.88 -3.54 -10.62
C LEU A 186 -11.41 -3.93 -10.36
N VAL A 187 -10.44 -3.19 -10.91
CA VAL A 187 -9.02 -3.42 -10.65
C VAL A 187 -8.70 -3.22 -9.16
N ALA A 188 -9.17 -2.12 -8.56
CA ALA A 188 -8.97 -1.86 -7.14
C ALA A 188 -9.56 -2.97 -6.25
N GLU A 189 -10.73 -3.50 -6.59
CA GLU A 189 -11.34 -4.62 -5.84
C GLU A 189 -10.54 -5.92 -5.98
N GLN A 190 -9.96 -6.19 -7.16
CA GLN A 190 -9.07 -7.34 -7.35
C GLN A 190 -7.76 -7.19 -6.54
N GLU A 191 -7.18 -6.00 -6.50
CA GLU A 191 -5.99 -5.71 -5.69
C GLU A 191 -6.28 -5.90 -4.19
N ARG A 192 -7.44 -5.43 -3.71
CA ARG A 192 -7.92 -5.65 -2.35
C ARG A 192 -8.11 -7.13 -2.04
N LEU A 193 -8.71 -7.88 -2.97
CA LEU A 193 -8.87 -9.33 -2.85
C LEU A 193 -7.52 -10.04 -2.72
N ILE A 194 -6.50 -9.67 -3.51
CA ILE A 194 -5.15 -10.24 -3.43
C ILE A 194 -4.54 -10.01 -2.03
N THR A 195 -4.67 -8.80 -1.48
CA THR A 195 -4.20 -8.49 -0.12
C THR A 195 -4.87 -9.39 0.92
N LEU A 196 -6.20 -9.49 0.89
CA LEU A 196 -6.95 -10.35 1.81
C LEU A 196 -6.62 -11.84 1.68
N LEU A 197 -6.38 -12.32 0.45
CA LEU A 197 -5.98 -13.71 0.21
C LEU A 197 -4.59 -14.01 0.80
N ARG A 198 -3.65 -13.06 0.71
CA ARG A 198 -2.32 -13.18 1.32
C ARG A 198 -2.38 -13.18 2.84
N GLU A 199 -3.19 -12.30 3.44
CA GLU A 199 -3.44 -12.29 4.88
C GLU A 199 -4.07 -13.62 5.34
N LYS A 200 -5.09 -14.09 4.63
CA LYS A 200 -5.74 -15.38 4.91
C LYS A 200 -4.75 -16.54 4.81
N ARG A 201 -3.87 -16.55 3.81
CA ARG A 201 -2.80 -17.54 3.68
C ARG A 201 -1.92 -17.56 4.93
N HIS A 202 -1.48 -16.41 5.40
CA HIS A 202 -0.63 -16.33 6.59
C HIS A 202 -1.36 -16.80 7.86
N ALA A 203 -2.62 -16.37 8.03
CA ALA A 203 -3.46 -16.76 9.16
C ALA A 203 -3.75 -18.27 9.19
N VAL A 204 -4.06 -18.88 8.04
CA VAL A 204 -4.33 -20.32 7.92
C VAL A 204 -3.10 -21.14 8.31
N ILE A 205 -1.92 -20.76 7.81
CA ILE A 205 -0.65 -21.42 8.16
C ILE A 205 -0.40 -21.29 9.66
N SER A 206 -0.43 -20.05 10.18
CA SER A 206 -0.16 -19.78 11.60
C SER A 206 -1.11 -20.53 12.52
N HIS A 207 -2.41 -20.52 12.25
CA HIS A 207 -3.40 -21.25 13.02
C HIS A 207 -3.13 -22.76 13.02
N ALA A 208 -2.91 -23.35 11.84
CA ALA A 208 -2.68 -24.79 11.74
C ALA A 208 -1.43 -25.26 12.48
N VAL A 209 -0.34 -24.47 12.45
CA VAL A 209 0.93 -24.83 13.13
C VAL A 209 1.01 -24.41 14.60
N THR A 210 0.04 -23.65 15.12
CA THR A 210 0.01 -23.23 16.55
C THR A 210 -1.16 -23.84 17.32
N LYS A 211 -2.30 -24.07 16.67
CA LYS A 211 -3.55 -24.55 17.28
C LYS A 211 -4.01 -25.91 16.74
N GLY A 212 -3.40 -26.40 15.66
CA GLY A 212 -3.79 -27.65 15.00
C GLY A 212 -5.05 -27.51 14.16
N LEU A 213 -5.60 -28.64 13.70
CA LEU A 213 -6.79 -28.67 12.83
C LEU A 213 -8.10 -28.84 13.60
N ASN A 214 -8.04 -29.26 14.88
CA ASN A 214 -9.22 -29.52 15.69
C ASN A 214 -9.52 -28.33 16.63
N PRO A 215 -10.55 -27.53 16.36
CA PRO A 215 -10.90 -26.37 17.20
C PRO A 215 -11.40 -26.75 18.60
N GLY A 216 -11.77 -28.01 18.83
CA GLY A 216 -12.22 -28.52 20.14
C GLY A 216 -11.11 -29.18 20.97
N ALA A 217 -9.85 -29.14 20.53
CA ALA A 217 -8.75 -29.71 21.30
C ALA A 217 -8.55 -28.94 22.63
N PRO A 218 -8.36 -29.63 23.77
CA PRO A 218 -7.98 -28.96 25.01
C PRO A 218 -6.68 -28.17 24.82
N MET A 219 -6.61 -26.96 25.37
CA MET A 219 -5.46 -26.06 25.23
C MET A 219 -4.64 -26.04 26.52
N LYS A 220 -3.34 -25.75 26.40
CA LYS A 220 -2.42 -25.44 27.50
C LYS A 220 -1.55 -24.26 27.14
N ASP A 221 -1.07 -23.55 28.16
CA ASP A 221 -0.01 -22.54 27.97
C ASP A 221 1.28 -23.22 27.45
N SER A 222 1.86 -22.68 26.38
CA SER A 222 3.13 -23.14 25.83
C SER A 222 4.34 -22.75 26.70
N GLY A 223 4.16 -21.81 27.62
CA GLY A 223 5.23 -21.20 28.41
C GLY A 223 6.08 -20.19 27.62
N ILE A 224 5.60 -19.78 26.43
CA ILE A 224 6.23 -18.78 25.57
C ILE A 224 5.19 -17.71 25.26
N GLU A 225 5.40 -16.50 25.79
CA GLU A 225 4.44 -15.39 25.76
C GLU A 225 3.86 -15.12 24.36
N TRP A 226 4.71 -15.00 23.33
CA TRP A 226 4.27 -14.69 21.96
C TRP A 226 3.62 -15.88 21.23
N LEU A 227 3.84 -17.12 21.69
CA LEU A 227 3.20 -18.32 21.12
C LEU A 227 1.82 -18.57 21.77
N GLY A 228 1.66 -18.16 23.03
CA GLY A 228 0.42 -18.30 23.78
C GLY A 228 0.03 -19.76 24.02
N GLU A 229 -1.26 -20.07 23.94
CA GLU A 229 -1.75 -21.43 24.16
C GLU A 229 -1.56 -22.35 22.95
N ILE A 230 -1.33 -23.64 23.19
CA ILE A 230 -1.23 -24.70 22.18
C ILE A 230 -2.07 -25.91 22.59
N PRO A 231 -2.38 -26.87 21.71
CA PRO A 231 -3.05 -28.10 22.11
C PRO A 231 -2.31 -28.83 23.24
N ALA A 232 -3.06 -29.32 24.23
CA ALA A 232 -2.51 -29.84 25.48
C ALA A 232 -1.56 -31.01 25.29
N HIS A 233 -1.77 -31.81 24.24
CA HIS A 233 -0.93 -32.96 23.88
C HIS A 233 0.32 -32.60 23.07
N TRP A 234 0.48 -31.35 22.62
CA TRP A 234 1.66 -30.92 21.85
C TRP A 234 2.85 -30.62 22.76
N GLU A 235 4.06 -30.82 22.25
CA GLU A 235 5.29 -30.43 22.94
C GLU A 235 5.83 -29.10 22.41
N VAL A 236 6.80 -28.50 23.12
CA VAL A 236 7.47 -27.25 22.68
C VAL A 236 9.01 -27.38 22.71
N PRO A 237 9.57 -28.34 21.96
CA PRO A 237 11.01 -28.58 21.95
C PRO A 237 11.80 -27.45 21.24
N PRO A 238 13.09 -27.28 21.55
CA PRO A 238 13.98 -26.44 20.77
C PRO A 238 14.25 -27.09 19.40
N VAL A 239 14.30 -26.28 18.33
CA VAL A 239 14.56 -26.71 16.95
C VAL A 239 15.78 -27.61 16.85
N GLY A 240 16.86 -27.29 17.58
CA GLY A 240 18.09 -28.11 17.56
C GLY A 240 17.88 -29.56 18.00
N SER A 241 16.91 -29.84 18.87
CA SER A 241 16.57 -31.22 19.29
C SER A 241 15.77 -32.01 18.25
N LEU A 242 15.28 -31.32 17.21
CA LEU A 242 14.53 -31.90 16.09
C LEU A 242 15.43 -32.21 14.89
N LEU A 243 16.74 -31.96 15.01
CA LEU A 243 17.71 -32.11 13.93
C LEU A 243 18.68 -33.25 14.24
N MET A 244 19.22 -33.87 13.18
CA MET A 244 20.29 -34.86 13.27
C MET A 244 21.60 -34.21 13.73
N GLU A 245 21.85 -32.98 13.27
CA GLU A 245 22.99 -32.15 13.65
C GLU A 245 22.55 -30.71 13.91
N SER A 246 23.35 -29.97 14.67
CA SER A 246 23.13 -28.54 14.85
C SER A 246 23.07 -27.79 13.51
N PRO A 247 22.21 -26.76 13.36
CA PRO A 247 22.13 -25.96 12.15
C PRO A 247 23.50 -25.43 11.72
N CYS A 248 23.74 -25.40 10.41
CA CYS A 248 24.98 -24.87 9.85
C CYS A 248 24.69 -23.97 8.64
N TYR A 249 25.58 -23.01 8.38
CA TYR A 249 25.61 -22.22 7.15
C TYR A 249 27.01 -22.25 6.58
N GLY A 250 27.13 -21.88 5.30
CA GLY A 250 28.36 -22.14 4.56
C GLY A 250 29.15 -20.92 4.15
N VAL A 251 29.61 -20.97 2.91
CA VAL A 251 30.70 -20.19 2.35
C VAL A 251 30.46 -18.69 2.53
N LEU A 252 31.47 -18.00 3.07
CA LEU A 252 31.44 -16.55 3.26
C LEU A 252 31.73 -15.81 1.96
N VAL A 253 32.76 -16.24 1.24
CA VAL A 253 33.22 -15.61 0.00
C VAL A 253 33.47 -16.72 -1.02
N PRO A 254 32.70 -16.78 -2.13
CA PRO A 254 32.97 -17.72 -3.21
C PRO A 254 34.22 -17.30 -3.99
N ASP A 255 35.00 -18.26 -4.45
CA ASP A 255 36.18 -18.05 -5.31
C ASP A 255 35.84 -18.01 -6.81
N GLY A 256 34.64 -18.47 -7.19
CA GLY A 256 34.08 -18.29 -8.54
C GLY A 256 34.64 -19.23 -9.60
N ASP A 257 35.05 -20.45 -9.21
CA ASP A 257 35.57 -21.47 -10.12
C ASP A 257 34.48 -21.98 -11.09
N PRO A 258 34.53 -21.69 -12.41
CA PRO A 258 33.46 -22.03 -13.36
C PRO A 258 33.19 -23.53 -13.52
N GLU A 259 34.16 -24.39 -13.23
CA GLU A 259 34.02 -25.86 -13.30
C GLU A 259 33.86 -26.50 -11.91
N GLY A 260 33.60 -25.66 -10.90
CA GLY A 260 33.52 -26.03 -9.51
C GLY A 260 32.20 -26.69 -9.08
N VAL A 261 32.07 -26.88 -7.76
CA VAL A 261 30.85 -27.36 -7.10
C VAL A 261 29.82 -26.23 -7.04
N PRO A 262 28.55 -26.46 -7.42
CA PRO A 262 27.54 -25.40 -7.32
C PRO A 262 27.28 -24.99 -5.87
N MET A 263 26.97 -23.71 -5.69
CA MET A 263 26.68 -23.09 -4.41
C MET A 263 25.41 -22.24 -4.48
N LEU A 264 24.49 -22.49 -3.55
CA LEU A 264 23.20 -21.81 -3.46
C LEU A 264 23.28 -20.59 -2.53
N ARG A 265 22.85 -19.45 -3.05
CA ARG A 265 22.69 -18.19 -2.32
C ARG A 265 21.22 -17.90 -2.07
N ILE A 266 20.94 -16.99 -1.14
CA ILE A 266 19.57 -16.56 -0.84
C ILE A 266 18.82 -16.04 -2.08
N THR A 267 19.50 -15.35 -3.00
CA THR A 267 18.92 -14.82 -4.25
C THR A 267 18.49 -15.90 -5.23
N ASP A 268 19.03 -17.11 -5.06
CA ASP A 268 18.76 -18.25 -5.92
C ASP A 268 17.53 -19.05 -5.44
N MET A 269 17.01 -18.75 -4.24
CA MET A 269 15.78 -19.31 -3.70
C MET A 269 14.57 -18.47 -4.13
N GLN A 270 13.66 -19.05 -4.90
CA GLN A 270 12.41 -18.40 -5.34
C GLN A 270 11.23 -19.35 -5.17
N ASP A 271 10.20 -18.91 -4.45
CA ASP A 271 8.96 -19.65 -4.19
C ASP A 271 9.16 -21.08 -3.64
N GLY A 272 10.25 -21.30 -2.90
CA GLY A 272 10.61 -22.60 -2.35
C GLY A 272 11.24 -23.58 -3.36
N SER A 273 11.74 -23.06 -4.48
CA SER A 273 12.54 -23.79 -5.47
C SER A 273 13.86 -23.06 -5.79
N ALA A 274 14.81 -23.76 -6.39
CA ALA A 274 16.07 -23.19 -6.88
C ALA A 274 16.52 -23.97 -8.13
N ARG A 275 17.15 -23.28 -9.09
CA ARG A 275 17.62 -23.90 -10.33
C ARG A 275 19.13 -24.12 -10.28
N ARG A 276 19.56 -25.38 -10.33
CA ARG A 276 20.98 -25.77 -10.20
C ARG A 276 21.89 -25.17 -11.27
N ASP A 277 21.41 -25.07 -12.50
CA ASP A 277 22.13 -24.53 -13.67
C ASP A 277 22.38 -23.02 -13.59
N ALA A 278 21.62 -22.31 -12.76
CA ALA A 278 21.78 -20.87 -12.53
C ALA A 278 22.66 -20.54 -11.30
N LEU A 279 23.15 -21.56 -10.59
CA LEU A 279 23.96 -21.37 -9.39
C LEU A 279 25.38 -20.95 -9.74
N VAL A 280 25.95 -20.14 -8.85
CA VAL A 280 27.40 -19.88 -8.87
C VAL A 280 28.15 -21.13 -8.43
N THR A 281 29.39 -21.25 -8.83
CA THR A 281 30.24 -22.40 -8.52
C THR A 281 31.45 -21.98 -7.68
N ILE A 282 31.95 -22.92 -6.87
CA ILE A 282 33.12 -22.76 -6.00
C ILE A 282 34.11 -23.90 -6.21
N SER A 283 35.39 -23.67 -5.94
CA SER A 283 36.39 -24.75 -6.13
C SER A 283 36.10 -25.97 -5.24
N PRO A 284 36.45 -27.19 -5.70
CA PRO A 284 36.33 -28.41 -4.88
C PRO A 284 37.08 -28.31 -3.55
N ALA A 285 38.19 -27.58 -3.50
CA ALA A 285 38.95 -27.33 -2.28
C ALA A 285 38.14 -26.50 -1.27
N LEU A 286 37.45 -25.44 -1.73
CA LEU A 286 36.58 -24.63 -0.89
C LEU A 286 35.35 -25.42 -0.44
N SER A 287 34.73 -26.19 -1.34
CA SER A 287 33.62 -27.10 -1.01
C SER A 287 34.00 -28.08 0.12
N ALA A 288 35.19 -28.69 0.05
CA ALA A 288 35.68 -29.62 1.07
C ALA A 288 35.86 -28.96 2.44
N GLN A 289 36.31 -27.70 2.49
CA GLN A 289 36.41 -26.93 3.74
C GLN A 289 35.04 -26.68 4.39
N TYR A 290 33.99 -26.53 3.57
CA TYR A 290 32.61 -26.35 4.01
C TYR A 290 31.76 -27.61 3.82
N SER A 291 32.34 -28.81 3.98
CA SER A 291 31.67 -30.09 3.73
C SER A 291 30.35 -30.28 4.49
N ARG A 292 30.21 -29.69 5.68
CA ARG A 292 28.96 -29.71 6.48
C ARG A 292 27.77 -29.03 5.81
N THR A 293 28.01 -28.18 4.81
CA THR A 293 26.99 -27.39 4.13
C THR A 293 26.61 -27.95 2.76
N ILE A 294 27.21 -29.08 2.39
CA ILE A 294 26.80 -29.86 1.24
C ILE A 294 25.44 -30.48 1.58
N VAL A 295 24.43 -30.11 0.80
CA VAL A 295 23.06 -30.51 1.06
C VAL A 295 22.76 -31.89 0.48
N SER A 296 21.86 -32.60 1.15
CA SER A 296 21.30 -33.89 0.72
C SER A 296 19.80 -33.75 0.48
N GLU A 297 19.24 -34.63 -0.34
CA GLU A 297 17.80 -34.68 -0.56
C GLU A 297 17.04 -34.82 0.77
N GLY A 298 15.98 -34.03 0.93
CA GLY A 298 15.18 -33.95 2.15
C GLY A 298 15.67 -32.95 3.20
N ASP A 299 16.87 -32.36 3.03
CA ASP A 299 17.31 -31.26 3.89
C ASP A 299 16.39 -30.03 3.72
N LEU A 300 16.15 -29.31 4.80
CA LEU A 300 15.42 -28.04 4.80
C LEU A 300 16.40 -26.88 4.83
N LEU A 301 16.27 -25.98 3.86
CA LEU A 301 17.02 -24.74 3.78
C LEU A 301 16.19 -23.60 4.35
N LEU A 302 16.84 -22.70 5.09
CA LEU A 302 16.22 -21.52 5.68
C LEU A 302 17.11 -20.29 5.48
N SER A 303 16.58 -19.22 4.92
CA SER A 303 17.28 -17.94 4.87
C SER A 303 17.41 -17.33 6.26
N VAL A 304 18.62 -16.88 6.60
CA VAL A 304 18.98 -16.38 7.94
C VAL A 304 19.65 -15.01 7.93
N VAL A 305 19.85 -14.42 6.73
CA VAL A 305 20.41 -13.08 6.53
C VAL A 305 19.57 -12.34 5.50
N GLY A 306 19.19 -11.09 5.76
CA GLY A 306 18.34 -10.30 4.85
C GLY A 306 16.87 -10.67 5.03
N THR A 307 16.23 -11.21 3.98
CA THR A 307 14.85 -11.73 4.08
C THR A 307 14.86 -13.07 4.82
N ILE A 308 14.70 -13.05 6.14
CA ILE A 308 14.67 -14.26 6.98
C ILE A 308 13.33 -14.99 6.81
N GLY A 309 13.37 -16.32 6.67
CA GLY A 309 12.18 -17.18 6.61
C GLY A 309 11.86 -17.81 5.26
N GLU A 310 12.55 -17.38 4.20
CA GLU A 310 12.48 -18.10 2.93
C GLU A 310 13.06 -19.50 3.11
N SER A 311 12.33 -20.49 2.59
CA SER A 311 12.62 -21.88 2.87
C SER A 311 12.33 -22.81 1.71
N LEU A 312 13.21 -23.79 1.54
CA LEU A 312 13.23 -24.74 0.43
C LEU A 312 13.56 -26.13 0.97
N ILE A 313 12.90 -27.15 0.46
CA ILE A 313 13.30 -28.54 0.74
C ILE A 313 14.12 -29.02 -0.45
N VAL A 314 15.30 -29.56 -0.15
CA VAL A 314 16.27 -30.00 -1.14
C VAL A 314 15.73 -31.23 -1.86
N ASP A 315 15.61 -31.13 -3.17
CA ASP A 315 15.27 -32.25 -4.04
C ASP A 315 16.54 -32.97 -4.55
N SER A 316 16.34 -34.05 -5.32
CA SER A 316 17.44 -34.81 -5.90
C SER A 316 18.31 -33.98 -6.86
N GLN A 317 17.78 -32.92 -7.46
CA GLN A 317 18.54 -32.07 -8.38
C GLN A 317 19.50 -31.16 -7.63
N LEU A 318 19.15 -30.71 -6.43
CA LEU A 318 19.97 -29.83 -5.59
C LEU A 318 20.94 -30.60 -4.67
N ALA A 319 20.86 -31.93 -4.58
CA ALA A 319 21.80 -32.72 -3.80
C ALA A 319 23.27 -32.49 -4.24
N GLY A 320 24.16 -32.32 -3.27
CA GLY A 320 25.59 -32.04 -3.49
C GLY A 320 25.95 -30.57 -3.63
N VAL A 321 24.99 -29.65 -3.49
CA VAL A 321 25.22 -28.19 -3.57
C VAL A 321 25.71 -27.66 -2.21
N ASN A 322 26.67 -26.73 -2.19
CA ASN A 322 27.05 -26.01 -0.98
C ASN A 322 26.14 -24.80 -0.72
N LEU A 323 26.06 -24.34 0.53
CA LEU A 323 25.30 -23.15 0.89
C LEU A 323 26.20 -21.93 1.09
N SER A 324 25.68 -20.75 0.76
CA SER A 324 26.26 -19.48 1.23
C SER A 324 25.98 -19.26 2.73
N ARG A 325 26.67 -18.30 3.35
CA ARG A 325 26.43 -17.89 4.75
C ARG A 325 24.99 -17.42 5.03
N ALA A 326 24.26 -16.96 4.01
CA ALA A 326 22.90 -16.44 4.18
C ALA A 326 21.83 -17.53 4.31
N VAL A 327 22.20 -18.80 4.09
CA VAL A 327 21.27 -19.94 4.07
C VAL A 327 21.73 -21.01 5.06
N ALA A 328 20.86 -21.34 6.00
CA ALA A 328 21.05 -22.40 6.97
C ALA A 328 20.54 -23.73 6.41
N ARG A 329 21.30 -24.79 6.69
CA ARG A 329 20.91 -26.19 6.49
C ARG A 329 20.31 -26.73 7.77
N LEU A 330 19.16 -27.38 7.65
CA LEU A 330 18.45 -28.07 8.72
C LEU A 330 18.18 -29.50 8.24
N GLN A 331 18.67 -30.50 8.98
CA GLN A 331 18.43 -31.90 8.67
C GLN A 331 17.54 -32.52 9.77
N PRO A 332 16.22 -32.66 9.55
CA PRO A 332 15.32 -33.18 10.57
C PRO A 332 15.64 -34.63 10.97
N ASN A 333 15.53 -34.96 12.26
CA ASN A 333 15.87 -36.29 12.81
C ASN A 333 14.75 -37.33 12.76
N GLY A 334 13.68 -37.05 12.02
CA GLY A 334 12.52 -37.94 11.93
C GLY A 334 11.46 -37.71 13.00
N ASN A 335 11.68 -36.90 14.05
CA ASN A 335 10.64 -36.45 14.99
C ASN A 335 9.84 -35.24 14.48
N ALA A 336 10.44 -34.42 13.61
CA ALA A 336 9.77 -33.36 12.86
C ALA A 336 9.89 -33.64 11.35
N SER A 337 8.85 -33.41 10.56
CA SER A 337 8.96 -33.50 9.10
C SER A 337 9.51 -32.18 8.54
N ALA A 338 10.32 -32.25 7.47
CA ALA A 338 10.86 -31.05 6.83
C ALA A 338 9.74 -30.11 6.35
N GLN A 339 8.64 -30.68 5.84
CA GLN A 339 7.47 -29.92 5.40
C GLN A 339 6.75 -29.22 6.56
N PHE A 340 6.57 -29.89 7.70
CA PHE A 340 5.96 -29.27 8.87
C PHE A 340 6.83 -28.13 9.41
N MET A 341 8.14 -28.36 9.53
CA MET A 341 9.09 -27.30 9.93
C MET A 341 9.08 -26.12 8.96
N ARG A 342 8.97 -26.37 7.65
CA ARG A 342 8.82 -25.32 6.64
C ARG A 342 7.59 -24.45 6.88
N TRP A 343 6.45 -25.04 7.24
CA TRP A 343 5.25 -24.26 7.58
C TRP A 343 5.40 -23.45 8.86
N ILE A 344 6.10 -23.97 9.88
CA ILE A 344 6.47 -23.20 11.06
C ILE A 344 7.28 -21.96 10.67
N PHE A 345 8.31 -22.12 9.84
CA PHE A 345 9.17 -21.00 9.42
C PHE A 345 8.45 -20.00 8.50
N ARG A 346 7.36 -20.40 7.84
CA ARG A 346 6.49 -19.53 7.04
C ARG A 346 5.34 -18.89 7.82
N SER A 347 5.21 -19.20 9.11
CA SER A 347 4.18 -18.64 10.00
C SER A 347 4.70 -17.42 10.77
N THR A 348 3.81 -16.81 11.56
CA THR A 348 4.15 -15.75 12.51
C THR A 348 5.19 -16.18 13.56
N ILE A 349 5.39 -17.49 13.78
CA ILE A 349 6.32 -18.01 14.79
C ILE A 349 7.75 -17.49 14.55
N LEU A 350 8.23 -17.61 13.32
CA LEU A 350 9.60 -17.20 13.00
C LEU A 350 9.76 -15.68 13.04
N SER A 351 8.77 -14.92 12.56
CA SER A 351 8.85 -13.46 12.56
C SER A 351 8.93 -12.90 13.99
N HIS A 352 8.07 -13.39 14.90
CA HIS A 352 8.13 -12.99 16.31
C HIS A 352 9.46 -13.38 16.96
N PHE A 353 9.96 -14.59 16.69
CA PHE A 353 11.24 -15.03 17.23
C PHE A 353 12.41 -14.15 16.76
N VAL A 354 12.43 -13.80 15.47
CA VAL A 354 13.44 -12.91 14.88
C VAL A 354 13.35 -11.51 15.49
N ASP A 355 12.15 -10.97 15.66
CA ASP A 355 11.95 -9.63 16.24
C ASP A 355 12.45 -9.55 17.68
N MET A 356 12.22 -10.61 18.47
CA MET A 356 12.70 -10.71 19.84
C MET A 356 14.22 -10.94 19.95
N THR A 357 14.81 -11.63 18.98
CA THR A 357 16.22 -12.07 19.08
C THR A 357 17.19 -11.12 18.38
N CYS A 358 16.75 -10.40 17.34
CA CYS A 358 17.61 -9.56 16.48
C CYS A 358 17.43 -8.04 16.73
N VAL A 359 17.14 -7.64 17.96
CA VAL A 359 16.91 -6.23 18.35
C VAL A 359 18.15 -5.35 18.05
N GLY A 360 17.94 -4.17 17.47
CA GLY A 360 18.96 -3.11 17.37
C GLY A 360 19.99 -3.24 16.24
N THR A 361 19.83 -4.18 15.29
CA THR A 361 20.73 -4.33 14.14
C THR A 361 20.11 -3.80 12.85
N ALA A 362 20.86 -3.00 12.07
CA ALA A 362 20.38 -2.47 10.79
C ALA A 362 20.11 -3.57 9.73
N GLN A 363 20.79 -4.71 9.86
CA GLN A 363 20.54 -5.92 9.07
C GLN A 363 20.26 -7.08 10.03
N LYS A 364 19.04 -7.60 10.01
CA LYS A 364 18.66 -8.76 10.83
C LYS A 364 19.45 -10.00 10.38
N VAL A 365 20.13 -10.64 11.32
CA VAL A 365 20.89 -11.89 11.11
C VAL A 365 20.52 -12.87 12.21
N LEU A 366 20.00 -14.04 11.81
CA LEU A 366 19.69 -15.12 12.73
C LEU A 366 20.88 -16.07 12.85
N ASN A 367 21.54 -16.08 14.00
CA ASN A 367 22.68 -16.97 14.23
C ASN A 367 22.22 -18.42 14.51
N MET A 368 23.10 -19.40 14.28
CA MET A 368 22.75 -20.83 14.41
C MET A 368 22.41 -21.26 15.84
N GLY A 369 23.02 -20.62 16.85
CA GLY A 369 22.71 -20.90 18.25
C GLY A 369 21.30 -20.47 18.61
N ALA A 370 20.89 -19.27 18.18
CA ALA A 370 19.53 -18.76 18.30
C ALA A 370 18.54 -19.63 17.52
N LEU A 371 18.84 -19.96 16.26
CA LEU A 371 17.98 -20.85 15.48
C LEU A 371 17.81 -22.22 16.15
N ALA A 372 18.88 -22.79 16.72
CA ALA A 372 18.80 -24.06 17.43
C ALA A 372 18.02 -23.97 18.74
N SER A 373 18.05 -22.83 19.44
CA SER A 373 17.33 -22.64 20.70
C SER A 373 15.86 -22.23 20.50
N MET A 374 15.48 -21.80 19.30
CA MET A 374 14.12 -21.46 18.94
C MET A 374 13.18 -22.62 19.30
N ARG A 375 12.20 -22.36 20.17
CA ARG A 375 11.22 -23.36 20.57
C ARG A 375 10.01 -23.33 19.65
N VAL A 376 9.53 -24.52 19.29
CA VAL A 376 8.44 -24.66 18.31
C VAL A 376 7.40 -25.66 18.78
N PRO A 377 6.11 -25.43 18.49
CA PRO A 377 5.07 -26.41 18.75
C PRO A 377 5.31 -27.68 17.93
N LEU A 378 5.19 -28.84 18.56
CA LEU A 378 5.39 -30.12 17.92
C LEU A 378 4.23 -31.10 18.23
N PRO A 379 3.34 -31.36 17.25
CA PRO A 379 2.36 -32.44 17.31
C PRO A 379 3.00 -33.82 17.11
N SER A 380 2.20 -34.87 17.28
CA SER A 380 2.57 -36.22 16.84
C SER A 380 2.90 -36.28 15.34
N LYS A 381 3.71 -37.25 14.92
CA LYS A 381 4.08 -37.43 13.51
C LYS A 381 2.89 -37.52 12.56
N GLN A 382 1.89 -38.29 12.94
CA GLN A 382 0.67 -38.43 12.16
C GLN A 382 -0.06 -37.08 12.01
N GLU A 383 -0.19 -36.32 13.09
CA GLU A 383 -0.86 -35.02 13.06
C GLU A 383 -0.04 -33.95 12.30
N GLN A 384 1.30 -34.03 12.31
CA GLN A 384 2.15 -33.21 11.44
C GLN A 384 1.84 -33.47 9.95
N ASP A 385 1.72 -34.74 9.56
CA ASP A 385 1.42 -35.12 8.17
C ASP A 385 0.01 -34.68 7.77
N GLU A 386 -0.98 -34.81 8.66
CA GLU A 386 -2.35 -34.31 8.46
C GLU A 386 -2.37 -32.78 8.29
N ILE A 387 -1.61 -32.03 9.10
CA ILE A 387 -1.46 -30.57 8.97
C ILE A 387 -0.79 -30.21 7.64
N VAL A 388 0.27 -30.91 7.26
CA VAL A 388 0.99 -30.67 5.99
C VAL A 388 0.06 -30.88 4.80
N GLU A 389 -0.71 -31.96 4.79
CA GLU A 389 -1.65 -32.26 3.72
C GLU A 389 -2.78 -31.22 3.64
N HIS A 390 -3.34 -30.85 4.80
CA HIS A 390 -4.37 -29.82 4.88
C HIS A 390 -3.87 -28.46 4.37
N LEU A 391 -2.69 -28.03 4.81
CA LEU A 391 -2.08 -26.78 4.40
C LEU A 391 -1.73 -26.78 2.92
N GLY A 392 -1.19 -27.88 2.39
CA GLY A 392 -0.93 -28.02 0.95
C GLY A 392 -2.19 -27.72 0.13
N ARG A 393 -3.29 -28.42 0.43
CA ARG A 393 -4.58 -28.22 -0.25
C ARG A 393 -5.12 -26.80 -0.07
N ALA A 394 -5.08 -26.24 1.14
CA ALA A 394 -5.60 -24.92 1.43
C ALA A 394 -4.80 -23.81 0.72
N ILE A 395 -3.47 -23.91 0.72
CA ILE A 395 -2.60 -22.91 0.08
C ILE A 395 -2.69 -22.99 -1.44
N ASP A 396 -2.76 -24.19 -2.03
CA ASP A 396 -2.95 -24.33 -3.48
C ASP A 396 -4.23 -23.63 -3.97
N ILE A 397 -5.33 -23.71 -3.21
CA ILE A 397 -6.57 -22.99 -3.52
C ILE A 397 -6.35 -21.48 -3.47
N LEU A 398 -5.69 -20.98 -2.43
CA LEU A 398 -5.43 -19.54 -2.26
C LEU A 398 -4.50 -18.99 -3.35
N GLU A 399 -3.44 -19.70 -3.70
CA GLU A 399 -2.52 -19.31 -4.78
C GLU A 399 -3.22 -19.29 -6.14
N ASN A 400 -4.08 -20.27 -6.43
CA ASN A 400 -4.88 -20.26 -7.65
C ASN A 400 -5.84 -19.07 -7.73
N LEU A 401 -6.45 -18.67 -6.61
CA LEU A 401 -7.30 -17.48 -6.55
C LEU A 401 -6.48 -16.20 -6.77
N ILE A 402 -5.30 -16.09 -6.16
CA ILE A 402 -4.39 -14.94 -6.36
C ILE A 402 -3.97 -14.85 -7.84
N ALA A 403 -3.55 -15.96 -8.45
CA ALA A 403 -3.15 -16.01 -9.85
C ALA A 403 -4.31 -15.58 -10.78
N THR A 404 -5.53 -16.03 -10.48
CA THR A 404 -6.75 -15.66 -11.23
C THR A 404 -7.05 -14.16 -11.10
N ALA A 405 -6.91 -13.59 -9.90
CA ALA A 405 -7.11 -12.15 -9.67
C ALA A 405 -6.07 -11.31 -10.43
N ILE A 406 -4.80 -11.71 -10.41
CA ILE A 406 -3.72 -11.04 -11.17
C ILE A 406 -4.00 -11.07 -12.68
N SER A 407 -4.40 -12.24 -13.21
CA SER A 407 -4.78 -12.37 -14.62
C SER A 407 -5.99 -11.49 -14.97
N THR A 408 -6.98 -11.40 -14.07
CA THR A 408 -8.16 -10.55 -14.24
C THR A 408 -7.78 -9.07 -14.31
N ILE A 409 -6.88 -8.60 -13.45
CA ILE A 409 -6.36 -7.22 -13.51
C ILE A 409 -5.71 -6.94 -14.87
N SER A 410 -4.88 -7.86 -15.37
CA SER A 410 -4.23 -7.71 -16.68
C SER A 410 -5.26 -7.59 -17.82
N LEU A 411 -6.27 -8.46 -17.84
CA LEU A 411 -7.35 -8.42 -18.84
C LEU A 411 -8.19 -7.14 -18.76
N LEU A 412 -8.44 -6.64 -17.55
CA LEU A 412 -9.15 -5.37 -17.32
C LEU A 412 -8.36 -4.18 -17.87
N GLN A 413 -7.05 -4.14 -17.62
CA GLN A 413 -6.15 -3.10 -18.15
C GLN A 413 -6.02 -3.15 -19.68
N GLU A 414 -5.96 -4.34 -20.26
CA GLU A 414 -6.00 -4.54 -21.72
C GLU A 414 -7.32 -3.99 -22.29
N ARG A 415 -8.45 -4.41 -21.69
CA ARG A 415 -9.78 -3.94 -22.10
C ARG A 415 -9.91 -2.42 -22.01
N ARG A 416 -9.37 -1.79 -20.96
CA ARG A 416 -9.34 -0.32 -20.80
C ARG A 416 -8.65 0.34 -21.98
N THR A 417 -7.46 -0.16 -22.33
CA THR A 417 -6.65 0.36 -23.44
C THR A 417 -7.36 0.20 -24.80
N VAL A 418 -7.94 -0.98 -25.05
CA VAL A 418 -8.70 -1.26 -26.27
C VAL A 418 -9.93 -0.35 -26.37
N LEU A 419 -10.65 -0.15 -25.26
CA LEU A 419 -11.86 0.66 -25.24
C LEU A 419 -11.58 2.14 -25.56
N ILE A 420 -10.54 2.71 -24.92
CA ILE A 420 -10.11 4.08 -25.20
C ILE A 420 -9.76 4.21 -26.67
N SER A 421 -8.89 3.33 -27.18
CA SER A 421 -8.46 3.34 -28.59
C SER A 421 -9.64 3.24 -29.56
N ALA A 422 -10.55 2.29 -29.35
CA ALA A 422 -11.72 2.10 -30.20
C ALA A 422 -12.63 3.35 -30.23
N ALA A 423 -12.81 4.03 -29.10
CA ALA A 423 -13.65 5.22 -29.03
C ALA A 423 -13.02 6.42 -29.74
N ILE A 424 -11.74 6.72 -29.48
CA ILE A 424 -11.07 7.89 -30.05
C ILE A 424 -10.73 7.74 -31.54
N THR A 425 -10.69 6.51 -32.05
CA THR A 425 -10.49 6.20 -33.49
C THR A 425 -11.80 5.96 -34.23
N GLY A 426 -12.95 6.09 -33.54
CA GLY A 426 -14.27 6.00 -34.16
C GLY A 426 -14.70 4.57 -34.53
N LYS A 427 -14.09 3.53 -33.95
CA LYS A 427 -14.51 2.14 -34.16
C LYS A 427 -15.83 1.81 -33.45
N ILE A 428 -16.22 2.61 -32.45
CA ILE A 428 -17.47 2.45 -31.71
C ILE A 428 -18.27 3.75 -31.68
N ASP A 429 -19.57 3.68 -31.96
CA ASP A 429 -20.50 4.80 -31.92
C ASP A 429 -21.14 4.92 -30.53
N VAL A 430 -20.65 5.88 -29.75
CA VAL A 430 -21.07 6.06 -28.37
C VAL A 430 -22.06 7.21 -28.19
N ARG A 431 -22.52 7.83 -29.28
CA ARG A 431 -23.40 9.02 -29.24
C ARG A 431 -24.73 8.72 -28.55
N ALA A 432 -25.31 7.55 -28.82
CA ALA A 432 -26.53 7.08 -28.14
C ALA A 432 -26.28 6.52 -26.72
N LEU A 433 -25.03 6.23 -26.37
CA LEU A 433 -24.63 5.66 -25.08
C LEU A 433 -24.19 6.72 -24.06
N ALA A 434 -23.98 7.96 -24.52
CA ALA A 434 -23.68 9.10 -23.66
C ALA A 434 -24.90 9.51 -22.80
N SER A 435 -26.13 9.26 -23.27
CA SER A 435 -27.38 9.59 -22.58
C SER A 435 -28.07 8.41 -21.87
N GLN A 436 -27.63 7.16 -22.12
CA GLN A 436 -28.17 6.01 -21.42
C GLN A 436 -27.63 5.94 -19.99
N SER A 437 -28.39 6.52 -19.05
CA SER A 437 -28.28 6.26 -17.61
C SER A 437 -28.75 4.84 -17.26
N ASN A 438 -28.28 3.81 -17.98
CA ASN A 438 -28.34 2.43 -17.50
C ASN A 438 -27.03 2.11 -16.78
N VAL A 439 -26.82 2.86 -15.70
CA VAL A 439 -25.99 2.41 -14.60
C VAL A 439 -26.93 1.56 -13.75
N VAL A 440 -26.81 0.23 -13.87
CA VAL A 440 -27.09 -0.59 -12.68
C VAL A 440 -26.03 -0.14 -11.67
N PRO A 441 -26.40 0.48 -10.54
CA PRO A 441 -25.44 0.90 -9.55
C PRO A 441 -24.94 -0.37 -8.87
N ILE A 442 -23.81 -0.88 -9.36
CA ILE A 442 -22.80 -1.41 -8.47
C ILE A 442 -21.93 -0.18 -8.19
N ASP A 443 -22.27 0.52 -7.11
CA ASP A 443 -21.60 1.72 -6.58
C ASP A 443 -21.33 2.86 -7.57
N SER A 444 -22.36 3.61 -7.95
CA SER A 444 -22.18 4.94 -8.56
C SER A 444 -22.06 6.03 -7.49
N ALA A 445 -20.87 6.11 -6.90
CA ALA A 445 -20.24 7.31 -6.34
C ALA A 445 -18.72 6.98 -6.29
N ARG A 446 -17.85 7.44 -7.20
CA ARG A 446 -17.40 8.83 -7.38
C ARG A 446 -16.34 8.91 -8.51
N PRO A 447 -16.28 10.01 -9.27
CA PRO A 447 -15.00 10.56 -9.74
C PRO A 447 -14.76 11.91 -9.03
N SER A 448 -14.27 11.81 -7.81
CA SER A 448 -13.33 12.76 -7.23
C SER A 448 -12.32 11.87 -6.53
N ILE A 449 -11.04 12.19 -6.58
CA ILE A 449 -10.07 11.60 -5.64
C ILE A 449 -10.77 11.62 -4.28
N LEU A 450 -11.11 10.46 -3.73
CA LEU A 450 -11.68 10.41 -2.39
C LEU A 450 -10.64 11.08 -1.50
N PRO A 451 -10.99 12.14 -0.76
CA PRO A 451 -10.00 12.79 0.08
C PRO A 451 -9.41 11.73 1.02
N PRO A 452 -8.12 11.83 1.39
CA PRO A 452 -7.49 10.84 2.26
C PRO A 452 -8.34 10.58 3.51
N LEU A 453 -8.38 9.34 4.01
CA LEU A 453 -9.16 9.00 5.20
C LEU A 453 -8.90 9.94 6.38
N ARG A 454 -7.62 10.30 6.59
CA ARG A 454 -7.20 11.28 7.61
C ARG A 454 -7.89 12.63 7.45
N ALA A 455 -8.07 13.10 6.22
CA ALA A 455 -8.72 14.36 5.92
C ALA A 455 -10.23 14.31 6.21
N VAL A 456 -10.90 13.22 5.82
CA VAL A 456 -12.34 13.02 6.10
C VAL A 456 -12.60 12.85 7.61
N VAL A 457 -11.82 12.02 8.29
CA VAL A 457 -11.89 11.83 9.74
C VAL A 457 -11.60 13.13 10.48
N GLY A 458 -10.58 13.88 10.04
CA GLY A 458 -10.23 15.20 10.56
C GLY A 458 -11.40 16.19 10.46
N ALA A 459 -12.03 16.30 9.29
CA ALA A 459 -13.16 17.20 9.09
C ALA A 459 -14.35 16.87 10.00
N TYR A 460 -14.71 15.59 10.14
CA TYR A 460 -15.78 15.17 11.06
C TYR A 460 -15.42 15.39 12.53
N ALA A 461 -14.20 15.02 12.95
CA ALA A 461 -13.75 15.17 14.32
C ALA A 461 -13.63 16.65 14.74
N ILE A 462 -13.09 17.51 13.87
CA ILE A 462 -13.00 18.95 14.13
C ILE A 462 -14.40 19.58 14.18
N ARG A 463 -15.32 19.18 13.31
CA ARG A 463 -16.69 19.70 13.35
C ARG A 463 -17.40 19.40 14.67
N GLU A 464 -17.28 18.17 15.17
CA GLU A 464 -18.01 17.74 16.36
C GLU A 464 -17.30 18.10 17.67
N LEU A 465 -15.96 18.04 17.69
CA LEU A 465 -15.14 18.17 18.90
C LEU A 465 -14.17 19.35 18.88
N GLY A 466 -14.05 20.08 17.75
CA GLY A 466 -13.23 21.28 17.65
C GLY A 466 -13.50 22.36 18.72
N PRO A 467 -14.76 22.60 19.16
CA PRO A 467 -15.03 23.48 20.29
C PRO A 467 -14.38 23.05 21.62
N MET A 468 -14.00 21.77 21.73
CA MET A 468 -13.27 21.21 22.87
C MET A 468 -11.73 21.30 22.69
N GLY A 469 -11.25 21.78 21.53
CA GLY A 469 -9.85 22.00 21.21
C GLY A 469 -9.14 20.78 20.60
N ARG A 470 -7.91 21.02 20.08
CA ARG A 470 -7.10 20.03 19.34
C ARG A 470 -6.94 18.69 20.04
N MET A 471 -6.77 18.68 21.36
CA MET A 471 -6.58 17.43 22.10
C MET A 471 -7.80 16.50 22.00
N ALA A 472 -9.02 17.05 21.99
CA ALA A 472 -10.24 16.24 21.83
C ALA A 472 -10.35 15.66 20.42
N VAL A 473 -9.97 16.44 19.40
CA VAL A 473 -9.90 15.98 18.00
C VAL A 473 -8.91 14.83 17.85
N MET A 474 -7.72 14.96 18.43
CA MET A 474 -6.71 13.88 18.42
C MET A 474 -7.23 12.60 19.08
N LYS A 475 -7.99 12.73 20.18
CA LYS A 475 -8.52 11.57 20.92
C LYS A 475 -9.58 10.83 20.12
N ALA A 476 -10.38 11.56 19.35
CA ALA A 476 -11.28 10.94 18.38
C ALA A 476 -10.53 10.20 17.27
N GLY A 477 -9.39 10.72 16.80
CA GLY A 477 -8.52 10.00 15.85
C GLY A 477 -8.04 8.65 16.41
N TYR A 478 -7.51 8.64 17.63
CA TYR A 478 -7.08 7.41 18.31
C TYR A 478 -8.22 6.39 18.46
N LEU A 479 -9.35 6.84 18.98
CA LEU A 479 -10.52 5.98 19.18
C LEU A 479 -11.14 5.53 17.85
N ALA A 480 -11.00 6.29 16.76
CA ALA A 480 -11.42 5.85 15.44
C ALA A 480 -10.59 4.64 14.97
N GLU A 481 -9.27 4.68 15.11
CA GLU A 481 -8.41 3.53 14.79
C GLU A 481 -8.78 2.31 15.63
N GLY A 482 -8.86 2.49 16.94
CA GLY A 482 -9.03 1.38 17.88
C GLY A 482 -10.44 0.82 17.99
N HIS A 483 -11.48 1.64 17.90
CA HIS A 483 -12.87 1.22 18.17
C HIS A 483 -13.70 1.05 16.90
N THR A 484 -13.35 1.78 15.83
CA THR A 484 -14.10 1.75 14.57
C THR A 484 -13.36 1.00 13.45
N GLY A 485 -12.11 0.60 13.70
CA GLY A 485 -11.30 -0.20 12.77
C GLY A 485 -10.78 0.61 11.59
N PHE A 486 -10.43 1.87 11.82
CA PHE A 486 -9.85 2.78 10.82
C PHE A 486 -8.31 2.64 10.76
N SER A 487 -7.80 1.42 10.65
CA SER A 487 -6.35 1.12 10.68
C SER A 487 -5.52 1.93 9.67
N ASP A 488 -6.15 2.36 8.57
CA ASP A 488 -5.50 3.16 7.51
C ASP A 488 -5.18 4.60 7.91
N LEU A 489 -5.69 5.07 9.07
CA LEU A 489 -5.19 6.30 9.68
C LEU A 489 -3.73 6.16 10.09
N ASN A 490 -3.25 4.96 10.42
CA ASN A 490 -1.85 4.62 10.65
C ASN A 490 -1.14 5.61 11.59
N GLY A 491 -1.75 5.89 12.74
CA GLY A 491 -1.21 6.79 13.75
C GLY A 491 -0.12 6.14 14.60
N ARG A 492 0.90 6.92 14.95
CA ARG A 492 2.01 6.58 15.84
C ARG A 492 1.84 7.33 17.16
N TYR A 493 0.97 6.80 18.00
CA TYR A 493 0.54 7.47 19.22
C TYR A 493 1.57 7.31 20.34
N GLU A 494 1.86 8.43 21.01
CA GLU A 494 2.71 8.49 22.19
C GLU A 494 1.91 8.90 23.43
N ARG A 495 2.41 8.52 24.61
CA ARG A 495 1.80 8.86 25.91
C ARG A 495 2.17 10.29 26.30
N PHE A 496 1.23 11.22 26.11
CA PHE A 496 1.36 12.62 26.55
C PHE A 496 0.52 12.89 27.79
N ALA A 497 0.80 14.00 28.49
CA ALA A 497 0.03 14.48 29.65
C ALA A 497 -1.49 14.53 29.38
N ALA A 498 -1.88 14.91 28.17
CA ALA A 498 -3.28 15.00 27.74
C ALA A 498 -3.84 13.68 27.16
N GLY A 499 -3.16 12.53 27.25
CA GLY A 499 -3.55 11.24 26.65
C GLY A 499 -2.83 10.92 25.32
N PRO A 500 -3.29 9.93 24.53
CA PRO A 500 -2.56 9.44 23.35
C PRO A 500 -2.46 10.52 22.26
N TYR A 501 -1.26 10.80 21.76
CA TYR A 501 -1.00 11.94 20.88
C TYR A 501 -0.06 11.57 19.73
N ASP A 502 -0.37 12.06 18.54
CA ASP A 502 0.49 11.96 17.36
C ASP A 502 0.46 13.31 16.63
N SER A 503 1.60 14.01 16.64
CA SER A 503 1.76 15.33 16.02
C SER A 503 1.63 15.29 14.49
N SER A 504 2.07 14.20 13.86
CA SER A 504 2.04 14.04 12.40
C SER A 504 0.63 13.76 11.93
N LEU A 505 -0.11 12.91 12.66
CA LEU A 505 -1.48 12.58 12.33
C LEU A 505 -2.43 13.77 12.53
N ILE A 506 -2.35 14.49 13.65
CA ILE A 506 -3.20 15.66 13.87
C ILE A 506 -2.97 16.74 12.81
N ALA A 507 -1.71 17.00 12.44
CA ALA A 507 -1.38 17.96 11.37
C ALA A 507 -1.94 17.51 10.02
N ALA A 508 -1.91 16.22 9.71
CA ALA A 508 -2.50 15.68 8.48
C ALA A 508 -4.04 15.77 8.48
N MET A 509 -4.68 15.50 9.62
CA MET A 509 -6.13 15.63 9.80
C MET A 509 -6.59 17.10 9.64
N GLU A 510 -5.84 18.03 10.22
CA GLU A 510 -6.13 19.47 10.16
C GLU A 510 -5.94 20.05 8.77
N ARG A 511 -4.81 19.78 8.11
CA ARG A 511 -4.58 20.19 6.70
C ARG A 511 -5.66 19.66 5.78
N GLY A 512 -6.01 18.39 5.93
CA GLY A 512 -7.07 17.78 5.12
C GLY A 512 -8.46 18.38 5.39
N ALA A 513 -8.75 18.77 6.64
CA ALA A 513 -10.00 19.41 6.99
C ALA A 513 -10.09 20.86 6.45
N GLU A 514 -8.96 21.58 6.41
CA GLU A 514 -8.85 22.87 5.74
C GLU A 514 -9.13 22.74 4.24
N GLU A 515 -8.56 21.73 3.58
CA GLU A 515 -8.75 21.47 2.14
C GLU A 515 -10.20 21.07 1.80
N ILE A 516 -10.84 20.22 2.59
CA ILE A 516 -12.17 19.66 2.27
C ILE A 516 -13.30 20.61 2.69
N CYS A 517 -13.14 21.29 3.83
CA CYS A 517 -14.23 22.02 4.49
C CYS A 517 -13.93 23.49 4.74
N SER A 518 -12.76 23.99 4.32
CA SER A 518 -12.29 25.36 4.55
C SER A 518 -12.30 25.74 6.04
N ILE A 519 -12.01 24.75 6.91
CA ILE A 519 -11.81 24.99 8.34
C ILE A 519 -10.50 25.72 8.53
N VAL A 520 -10.52 26.84 9.26
CA VAL A 520 -9.30 27.60 9.57
C VAL A 520 -8.77 27.17 10.93
N ILE A 521 -7.48 26.82 10.98
CA ILE A 521 -6.78 26.43 12.20
C ILE A 521 -6.06 27.66 12.77
N ASN A 522 -6.48 28.10 13.95
CA ASN A 522 -5.88 29.23 14.64
C ASN A 522 -4.84 28.73 15.65
N GLU A 523 -3.57 28.69 15.23
CA GLU A 523 -2.43 28.45 16.11
C GLU A 523 -1.90 29.77 16.70
N PRO A 524 -2.03 29.99 18.02
CA PRO A 524 -1.52 31.20 18.66
C PRO A 524 0.02 31.21 18.71
N GLN A 525 0.63 32.38 18.48
CA GLN A 525 2.09 32.57 18.54
C GLN A 525 2.68 32.54 19.97
N ASP A 526 1.84 32.75 20.99
CA ASP A 526 2.27 32.70 22.39
C ASP A 526 2.25 31.26 22.91
N GLU A 527 3.37 30.80 23.48
CA GLU A 527 3.46 29.50 24.14
C GLU A 527 2.37 29.36 25.23
N GLY A 528 1.63 28.24 25.19
CA GLY A 528 0.61 27.88 26.19
C GLY A 528 -0.82 28.28 25.85
N LYS A 529 -1.07 29.01 24.76
CA LYS A 529 -2.45 29.25 24.27
C LYS A 529 -2.96 28.06 23.46
N PRO A 530 -4.24 27.65 23.61
CA PRO A 530 -4.78 26.48 22.91
C PRO A 530 -5.05 26.78 21.44
N VAL A 531 -4.84 25.79 20.58
CA VAL A 531 -5.28 25.83 19.18
C VAL A 531 -6.81 25.78 19.12
N THR A 532 -7.38 26.66 18.29
CA THR A 532 -8.82 26.77 18.07
C THR A 532 -9.15 26.63 16.58
N TYR A 533 -10.41 26.33 16.27
CA TYR A 533 -10.87 26.11 14.89
C TYR A 533 -12.01 27.06 14.56
N ASP A 534 -11.91 27.78 13.45
CA ASP A 534 -13.05 28.48 12.87
C ASP A 534 -13.73 27.56 11.85
N ILE A 535 -14.94 27.11 12.22
CA ILE A 535 -15.71 26.15 11.42
C ILE A 535 -16.77 26.93 10.61
N PRO A 536 -16.70 26.93 9.26
CA PRO A 536 -17.68 27.62 8.43
C PRO A 536 -19.11 27.11 8.67
N LYS A 537 -20.11 28.01 8.62
CA LYS A 537 -21.54 27.66 8.84
C LYS A 537 -22.10 26.62 7.87
N GLY A 538 -21.43 26.36 6.74
CA GLY A 538 -21.79 25.36 5.74
C GLY A 538 -20.86 24.13 5.70
N CYS A 539 -19.98 23.96 6.68
CA CYS A 539 -19.03 22.83 6.75
C CYS A 539 -19.76 21.49 6.86
N GLN A 540 -19.95 20.83 5.71
CA GLN A 540 -20.40 19.44 5.64
C GLN A 540 -19.27 18.59 5.07
N PRO A 541 -18.57 17.81 5.92
CA PRO A 541 -17.70 16.77 5.44
C PRO A 541 -18.51 15.86 4.52
N PRO A 542 -17.99 15.46 3.36
CA PRO A 542 -18.79 14.80 2.34
C PRO A 542 -19.40 13.48 2.89
N PRO A 543 -20.74 13.37 2.99
CA PRO A 543 -21.41 12.28 3.71
C PRO A 543 -21.06 10.91 3.12
N ASP A 544 -21.05 10.79 1.80
CA ASP A 544 -20.71 9.52 1.15
C ASP A 544 -19.20 9.25 1.14
N ALA A 545 -18.34 10.17 1.60
CA ALA A 545 -16.88 9.97 1.53
C ALA A 545 -16.41 9.04 2.63
N LEU A 546 -16.96 9.22 3.83
CA LEU A 546 -16.64 8.36 4.96
C LEU A 546 -17.13 6.94 4.68
N SER A 547 -18.40 6.76 4.30
CA SER A 547 -18.93 5.44 3.93
C SER A 547 -18.21 4.81 2.75
N ALA A 548 -17.78 5.59 1.75
CA ALA A 548 -16.99 5.06 0.63
C ALA A 548 -15.56 4.62 1.03
N LEU A 549 -14.94 5.29 2.01
CA LEU A 549 -13.57 4.96 2.45
C LEU A 549 -13.52 3.79 3.41
N VAL A 550 -14.48 3.68 4.33
CA VAL A 550 -14.44 2.70 5.42
C VAL A 550 -15.61 1.71 5.40
N GLY A 551 -16.57 1.86 4.49
CA GLY A 551 -17.81 1.10 4.49
C GLY A 551 -18.84 1.65 5.48
N GLU A 552 -20.11 1.43 5.16
CA GLU A 552 -21.27 2.01 5.85
C GLU A 552 -21.31 1.70 7.36
N ASP A 553 -21.04 0.46 7.75
CA ASP A 553 -21.07 0.03 9.16
C ASP A 553 -19.98 0.73 10.01
N ARG A 554 -18.74 0.79 9.50
CA ARG A 554 -17.65 1.46 10.22
C ARG A 554 -17.85 2.99 10.23
N ALA A 555 -18.39 3.57 9.16
CA ALA A 555 -18.77 4.97 9.11
C ALA A 555 -19.83 5.33 10.18
N GLN A 556 -20.88 4.52 10.29
CA GLN A 556 -21.92 4.70 11.31
C GLN A 556 -21.36 4.56 12.73
N ARG A 557 -20.49 3.58 12.98
CA ARG A 557 -19.79 3.44 14.27
C ARG A 557 -18.96 4.66 14.62
N PHE A 558 -18.26 5.25 13.65
CA PHE A 558 -17.48 6.47 13.88
C PHE A 558 -18.35 7.70 14.16
N LEU A 559 -19.46 7.88 13.44
CA LEU A 559 -20.40 8.97 13.73
C LEU A 559 -21.05 8.81 15.12
N ALA A 560 -21.39 7.57 15.50
CA ALA A 560 -21.89 7.27 16.85
C ALA A 560 -20.83 7.56 17.93
N LEU A 561 -19.57 7.20 17.68
CA LEU A 561 -18.44 7.53 18.56
C LEU A 561 -18.31 9.05 18.75
N LEU A 562 -18.33 9.84 17.68
CA LEU A 562 -18.26 11.30 17.78
C LEU A 562 -19.42 11.88 18.58
N SER A 563 -20.64 11.37 18.38
CA SER A 563 -21.82 11.78 19.15
C SER A 563 -21.67 11.45 20.65
N LEU A 564 -21.10 10.29 20.99
CA LEU A 564 -20.83 9.90 22.38
C LEU A 564 -19.80 10.84 23.02
N LEU A 565 -18.68 11.10 22.32
CA LEU A 565 -17.60 11.96 22.81
C LEU A 565 -18.05 13.41 22.98
N LYS A 566 -18.89 13.92 22.09
CA LYS A 566 -19.47 15.27 22.18
C LYS A 566 -20.29 15.47 23.46
N GLY A 567 -20.87 14.40 24.01
CA GLY A 567 -21.72 14.44 25.20
C GLY A 567 -21.00 14.49 26.55
N ILE A 568 -19.67 14.24 26.60
CA ILE A 568 -18.95 14.00 27.88
C ILE A 568 -17.92 15.08 28.24
N GLY A 569 -17.78 16.13 27.43
CA GLY A 569 -16.87 17.24 27.68
C GLY A 569 -15.38 16.88 27.62
N ARG A 570 -14.51 17.88 27.75
CA ARG A 570 -13.05 17.75 27.54
C ARG A 570 -12.40 16.68 28.42
N ASP A 571 -12.69 16.69 29.72
CA ASP A 571 -12.05 15.76 30.66
C ASP A 571 -12.57 14.33 30.49
N GLY A 572 -13.84 14.16 30.10
CA GLY A 572 -14.40 12.85 29.77
C GLY A 572 -13.79 12.25 28.51
N VAL A 573 -13.61 13.05 27.44
CA VAL A 573 -12.94 12.59 26.21
C VAL A 573 -11.49 12.18 26.48
N GLU A 574 -10.78 12.98 27.29
CA GLU A 574 -9.41 12.66 27.68
C GLU A 574 -9.33 11.38 28.52
N ALA A 575 -10.19 11.24 29.52
CA ALA A 575 -10.25 10.05 30.37
C ALA A 575 -10.57 8.80 29.54
N ALA A 576 -11.60 8.87 28.69
CA ALA A 576 -12.03 7.75 27.86
C ALA A 576 -10.92 7.27 26.90
N ALA A 577 -10.24 8.19 26.20
CA ALA A 577 -9.16 7.80 25.28
C ALA A 577 -7.94 7.25 26.02
N THR A 578 -7.62 7.79 27.20
CA THR A 578 -6.48 7.32 27.99
C THR A 578 -6.76 5.95 28.61
N LEU A 579 -7.96 5.74 29.16
CA LEU A 579 -8.43 4.44 29.66
C LEU A 579 -8.49 3.41 28.54
N TYR A 580 -8.99 3.78 27.35
CA TYR A 580 -9.03 2.90 26.19
C TYR A 580 -7.63 2.46 25.78
N ALA A 581 -6.67 3.39 25.76
CA ALA A 581 -5.29 3.08 25.41
C ALA A 581 -4.61 2.13 26.41
N VAL A 582 -4.75 2.40 27.72
CA VAL A 582 -4.19 1.50 28.75
C VAL A 582 -4.85 0.13 28.69
N TRP A 583 -6.17 0.07 28.55
CA TRP A 583 -6.90 -1.18 28.42
C TRP A 583 -6.44 -1.94 27.18
N ASN A 584 -6.33 -1.28 26.03
CA ASN A 584 -5.86 -1.89 24.81
C ASN A 584 -4.42 -2.41 24.94
N ASP A 585 -3.49 -1.61 25.50
CA ASP A 585 -2.10 -2.01 25.70
C ASP A 585 -1.99 -3.24 26.62
N LEU A 586 -2.83 -3.34 27.66
CA LEU A 586 -2.91 -4.51 28.53
C LEU A 586 -3.38 -5.75 27.77
N LEU A 587 -4.45 -5.63 26.97
CA LEU A 587 -4.97 -6.74 26.15
C LEU A 587 -3.96 -7.18 25.09
N ALA A 588 -3.32 -6.23 24.41
CA ALA A 588 -2.28 -6.49 23.41
C ALA A 588 -1.06 -7.18 24.01
N ALA A 589 -0.77 -6.93 25.30
CA ALA A 589 0.28 -7.61 26.07
C ALA A 589 -0.19 -8.93 26.72
N GLY A 590 -1.40 -9.41 26.41
CA GLY A 590 -1.95 -10.64 27.01
C GLY A 590 -2.20 -10.55 28.52
N LYS A 591 -2.23 -9.34 29.09
CA LYS A 591 -2.42 -9.11 30.53
C LYS A 591 -3.90 -8.98 30.87
N ALA A 592 -4.26 -9.37 32.10
CA ALA A 592 -5.61 -9.18 32.61
C ALA A 592 -5.94 -7.67 32.70
N ALA A 593 -6.97 -7.23 31.96
CA ALA A 593 -7.42 -5.84 31.95
C ALA A 593 -8.63 -5.64 32.87
N ASP A 594 -8.44 -5.88 34.17
CA ASP A 594 -9.45 -5.55 35.17
C ASP A 594 -9.50 -4.03 35.46
N ALA A 595 -10.54 -3.58 36.16
CA ALA A 595 -10.72 -2.15 36.46
C ALA A 595 -9.55 -1.55 37.26
N ASN A 596 -8.90 -2.34 38.12
CA ASN A 596 -7.75 -1.87 38.88
C ASN A 596 -6.53 -1.68 37.99
N ALA A 597 -6.21 -2.66 37.15
CA ALA A 597 -5.09 -2.60 36.22
C ALA A 597 -5.24 -1.41 35.25
N ILE A 598 -6.43 -1.21 34.69
CA ILE A 598 -6.69 -0.13 33.74
C ILE A 598 -6.54 1.25 34.41
N CYS A 599 -7.21 1.47 35.55
CA CYS A 599 -7.15 2.76 36.22
C CYS A 599 -5.75 3.07 36.79
N ASN A 600 -5.04 2.04 37.29
CA ASN A 600 -3.67 2.22 37.78
C ASN A 600 -2.71 2.54 36.63
N GLY A 601 -2.86 1.92 35.46
CA GLY A 601 -2.03 2.24 34.30
C GLY A 601 -2.19 3.69 33.84
N VAL A 602 -3.37 4.30 34.02
CA VAL A 602 -3.57 5.73 33.77
C VAL A 602 -2.87 6.60 34.82
N LEU A 603 -2.99 6.25 36.11
CA LEU A 603 -2.49 7.07 37.21
C LEU A 603 -0.97 6.98 37.38
N ASN A 604 -0.40 5.80 37.18
CA ASN A 604 0.99 5.50 37.55
C ASN A 604 1.90 5.38 36.32
N ASP A 605 1.38 4.83 35.21
CA ASP A 605 2.22 4.36 34.10
C ASP A 605 2.02 5.19 32.82
N TRP A 606 1.14 6.18 32.83
CA TRP A 606 0.85 7.02 31.67
C TRP A 606 1.71 8.28 31.61
N HIS A 607 1.50 9.22 32.56
CA HIS A 607 2.23 10.48 32.66
C HIS A 607 2.02 11.08 34.06
N PRO A 608 3.03 11.69 34.72
CA PRO A 608 2.90 12.18 36.11
C PRO A 608 1.75 13.17 36.34
N GLU A 609 1.41 13.97 35.34
CA GLU A 609 0.28 14.91 35.40
C GLU A 609 -1.09 14.23 35.48
N LYS A 610 -1.23 12.95 35.09
CA LYS A 610 -2.51 12.23 35.15
C LYS A 610 -2.98 12.03 36.58
N ALA A 611 -2.08 11.66 37.49
CA ALA A 611 -2.38 11.53 38.91
C ALA A 611 -2.76 12.86 39.59
N LYS A 612 -2.34 14.00 39.01
CA LYS A 612 -2.73 15.34 39.47
C LYS A 612 -4.11 15.74 38.94
N LYS A 613 -4.46 15.30 37.72
CA LYS A 613 -5.68 15.68 37.01
C LYS A 613 -6.89 14.80 37.35
N PHE A 614 -6.70 13.48 37.44
CA PHE A 614 -7.78 12.52 37.66
C PHE A 614 -7.60 11.79 38.99
N LYS A 615 -8.70 11.60 39.73
CA LYS A 615 -8.74 10.69 40.87
C LYS A 615 -9.24 9.33 40.42
N ARG A 616 -8.98 8.33 41.26
CA ARG A 616 -9.43 6.96 41.00
C ARG A 616 -10.95 6.87 40.76
N ALA A 617 -11.74 7.56 41.58
CA ALA A 617 -13.20 7.60 41.42
C ALA A 617 -13.66 8.21 40.08
N ASP A 618 -12.92 9.18 39.53
CA ASP A 618 -13.22 9.77 38.22
C ASP A 618 -12.96 8.75 37.10
N LEU A 619 -11.86 8.01 37.20
CA LEU A 619 -11.51 6.98 36.21
C LEU A 619 -12.46 5.78 36.26
N ASP A 620 -12.86 5.34 37.45
CA ASP A 620 -13.87 4.27 37.59
C ASP A 620 -15.21 4.71 36.98
N HIS A 621 -15.63 5.96 37.21
CA HIS A 621 -16.82 6.53 36.57
C HIS A 621 -16.76 6.49 35.05
N TRP A 622 -15.63 6.91 34.46
CA TRP A 622 -15.46 6.92 33.01
C TRP A 622 -15.29 5.51 32.42
N LEU A 623 -14.65 4.59 33.13
CA LEU A 623 -14.53 3.20 32.72
C LEU A 623 -15.89 2.49 32.69
N ASP A 624 -16.74 2.73 33.69
CA ASP A 624 -18.11 2.22 33.70
C ASP A 624 -18.99 2.89 32.63
N TRP A 625 -18.76 4.18 32.36
CA TRP A 625 -19.37 4.85 31.22
C TRP A 625 -18.96 4.21 29.89
N MET A 626 -17.67 3.89 29.69
CA MET A 626 -17.16 3.23 28.48
C MET A 626 -17.81 1.86 28.30
N ARG A 627 -17.86 1.03 29.35
CA ARG A 627 -18.49 -0.30 29.31
C ARG A 627 -19.98 -0.22 28.93
N ARG A 628 -20.73 0.71 29.51
CA ARG A 628 -22.16 0.91 29.19
C ARG A 628 -22.38 1.34 27.74
N ASN A 629 -21.47 2.12 27.19
CA ASN A 629 -21.52 2.58 25.80
C ASN A 629 -20.77 1.65 24.83
N ARG A 630 -20.33 0.47 25.29
CA ARG A 630 -19.57 -0.53 24.53
C ARG A 630 -18.27 -0.01 23.91
N LEU A 631 -17.68 1.05 24.47
CA LEU A 631 -16.38 1.57 24.08
C LEU A 631 -15.27 0.73 24.72
N VAL A 632 -15.12 -0.52 24.26
CA VAL A 632 -14.24 -1.54 24.83
C VAL A 632 -13.23 -1.99 23.77
N PRO A 633 -11.92 -1.90 24.03
CA PRO A 633 -10.91 -2.42 23.12
C PRO A 633 -10.84 -3.95 23.14
N ASP A 634 -10.33 -4.52 22.05
CA ASP A 634 -10.06 -5.95 21.88
C ASP A 634 -8.55 -6.27 21.83
N GLY A 635 -7.70 -5.25 21.99
CA GLY A 635 -6.23 -5.37 21.89
C GLY A 635 -5.67 -5.09 20.50
N SER A 636 -6.50 -4.76 19.50
CA SER A 636 -6.04 -4.50 18.13
C SER A 636 -5.73 -3.02 17.85
N ALA A 637 -5.98 -2.10 18.78
CA ALA A 637 -5.71 -0.67 18.54
C ALA A 637 -4.19 -0.39 18.55
N PRO A 638 -3.74 0.72 17.94
CA PRO A 638 -2.34 1.11 17.97
C PRO A 638 -1.79 1.18 19.41
N ARG A 639 -0.65 0.53 19.63
CA ARG A 639 0.02 0.52 20.93
C ARG A 639 0.59 1.89 21.27
N THR A 640 0.49 2.28 22.54
CA THR A 640 1.00 3.59 23.01
C THR A 640 2.25 3.50 23.89
N ASP A 641 2.64 2.30 24.30
CA ASP A 641 3.78 1.98 25.17
C ASP A 641 5.09 1.69 24.40
N ASN A 642 5.20 2.12 23.14
CA ASN A 642 6.39 1.95 22.28
C ASN A 642 7.65 2.67 22.81
N GLN A 643 7.53 3.48 23.88
CA GLN A 643 8.65 4.16 24.55
C GLN A 643 9.37 3.25 25.57
N GLY A 644 9.07 1.96 25.59
CA GLY A 644 9.56 1.02 26.58
C GLY A 644 8.52 0.84 27.69
N SER A 645 8.16 -0.41 27.94
CA SER A 645 7.31 -0.79 29.05
C SER A 645 8.08 -0.62 30.37
N LEU A 646 7.57 0.23 31.28
CA LEU A 646 7.85 0.13 32.72
C LEU A 646 7.12 -1.05 33.38
N PHE A 647 6.28 -1.78 32.64
CA PHE A 647 5.81 -3.11 33.03
C PHE A 647 6.86 -4.16 32.62
N ALA A 648 8.03 -4.07 33.24
CA ALA A 648 8.92 -5.22 33.42
C ALA A 648 8.30 -6.19 34.43
#